data_AF-A0AAD8DWC0-F1
#
_entry.id   AF-A0AAD8DWC0-F1
#
_cell.length_a   1.000
_cell.length_b   1.000
_cell.length_c   1.000
_cell.angle_alpha   90.00
_cell.angle_beta   90.00
_cell.angle_gamma   90.00
#
_symmetry.space_group_name_H-M   'P 1'
#
loop_
_entity.id
_entity.type
_entity.pdbx_description
1 polymer ?
#
loop_
_entity_poly.entity_id
_entity_poly.type
_entity_poly.pdbx_seq_one_letter_code
_entity_poly.pdbx_strand_id
1 'polypeptide(L)'
;MYKKRKGTSGICGQLYESKLISLLYFRALRDTKIEDFQLASNVDNIGAFDDICFKARVKGLEKPVLVFIQAKHRENENQTLKNDLVTYFKSYLKIRHMFHKCNNNSLLLAGSFDKTECLFVIYTTARDEFSNDSDVECYFSSRLNDLIGTPRGTVKQPYKNETNIEVLTKIMIKEEVISLAERVAKLILGERNYQMMLTDDLILRYHVILSQKVFDVSDIKPNGQRIAFFRNEFLHTSDEYLVLFKDILFRDILRKRKIKHDDIKHLVTEFLKLPSDATRLSKLIGTVVKYSNGRLEFFKEYSKDCNQQLLDRVHISQSIVDKAVALAATDMLLSCRDFEVPAAFGNKDLTFSGNDPKKEGRLKYLSSKIIDLLLKCESSSIVTVDDSLEKGLLQLNGGIAGAVGNIFVLDNETKLMKITENWDLLGDHAKRVFVNIHEKCRNLHEYRFCFKIYKFPKLSFDCTEFEENITRDFLNKLLFYSNQADEKNVELILKNEIERYEHSHQNHFKAKTDAIFAKYHDVIQNWWKQPNQALYLTREPNLFKHAINNIIRDPLMSSLNVIYMSKIKHLNYTFSKDAVETLSSEFLFSNNLIVITKNTVLTVLKVIQYLKNKEHTILDLEYIVNLPEKDCNALHVELSSTNDDQVFIFVFDQTQNSENKNFTLEIAKAIQKIKTKNKTIIITNEVSVEILNKYFPKADITYDEKVTLIDMSQESQKSILQSAKVMFQGKVVPLKLIVNDESMAIITDVILHKIINDGTIAVGKLTVNRNYNEMKHLYVDRRVIFTEYNRSVFVKTLNDIRADFVLLTAEPGMGKSTLLSHLSVKTKEIHPEIWIVRINL
;
A
#
# COMPACT_ATOMS: atom_id res chain seq x y z
N MET A 1 4.53 -21.38 -2.95
CA MET A 1 5.10 -20.09 -2.49
C MET A 1 4.43 -18.95 -3.23
N TYR A 2 4.53 -17.72 -2.72
CA TYR A 2 4.05 -16.50 -3.37
C TYR A 2 5.09 -15.38 -3.26
N LYS A 3 5.00 -14.37 -4.13
CA LYS A 3 5.85 -13.17 -4.06
C LYS A 3 5.33 -12.22 -3.00
N LYS A 4 6.23 -11.80 -2.11
CA LYS A 4 5.92 -10.97 -0.95
C LYS A 4 6.70 -9.67 -1.01
N ARG A 5 6.03 -8.55 -0.76
CA ARG A 5 6.69 -7.24 -0.59
C ARG A 5 7.13 -7.04 0.85
N LYS A 6 8.13 -6.17 1.06
CA LYS A 6 8.50 -5.75 2.43
C LYS A 6 7.35 -4.95 3.04
N GLY A 7 6.98 -5.28 4.28
CA GLY A 7 6.04 -4.50 5.07
C GLY A 7 6.53 -3.06 5.24
N THR A 8 5.62 -2.10 5.14
CA THR A 8 5.92 -0.65 5.18
C THR A 8 5.44 0.02 6.48
N SER A 9 4.83 -0.75 7.39
CA SER A 9 4.27 -0.30 8.65
C SER A 9 5.34 -0.16 9.74
N GLY A 10 5.15 0.76 10.69
CA GLY A 10 5.95 0.81 11.94
C GLY A 10 5.71 -0.42 12.82
N ILE A 11 6.55 -0.66 13.84
CA ILE A 11 6.55 -1.91 14.62
C ILE A 11 5.15 -2.25 15.16
N CYS A 12 4.40 -1.30 15.71
CA CYS A 12 3.03 -1.52 16.20
C CYS A 12 2.08 -2.06 15.12
N GLY A 13 2.17 -1.53 13.89
CA GLY A 13 1.36 -2.01 12.76
C GLY A 13 1.75 -3.42 12.32
N GLN A 14 3.04 -3.75 12.37
CA GLN A 14 3.54 -5.10 12.06
C GLN A 14 3.11 -6.13 13.12
N LEU A 15 3.15 -5.73 14.40
CA LEU A 15 2.66 -6.55 15.51
C LEU A 15 1.16 -6.79 15.38
N TYR A 16 0.39 -5.74 15.08
CA TYR A 16 -1.04 -5.86 14.86
C TYR A 16 -1.37 -6.86 13.73
N GLU A 17 -0.74 -6.70 12.56
CA GLU A 17 -0.95 -7.58 11.41
C GLU A 17 -0.59 -9.04 11.74
N SER A 18 0.59 -9.28 12.34
CA SER A 18 1.04 -10.63 12.69
C SER A 18 0.19 -11.30 13.77
N LYS A 19 -0.31 -10.56 14.78
CA LYS A 19 -1.23 -11.09 15.79
C LYS A 19 -2.60 -11.41 15.20
N LEU A 20 -3.10 -10.57 14.29
CA LEU A 20 -4.35 -10.85 13.57
C LEU A 20 -4.24 -12.10 12.69
N ILE A 21 -3.10 -12.27 12.00
CA ILE A 21 -2.78 -13.49 11.24
C ILE A 21 -2.74 -14.70 12.18
N SER A 22 -2.12 -14.60 13.36
CA SER A 22 -2.09 -15.67 14.36
C SER A 22 -3.50 -16.09 14.79
N LEU A 23 -4.40 -15.13 15.06
CA LEU A 23 -5.79 -15.40 15.43
C LEU A 23 -6.55 -16.08 14.28
N LEU A 24 -6.47 -15.51 13.08
CA LEU A 24 -7.13 -16.04 11.89
C LEU A 24 -6.65 -17.47 11.57
N TYR A 25 -5.35 -17.71 11.60
CA TYR A 25 -4.78 -19.04 11.36
C TYR A 25 -5.20 -20.05 12.44
N PHE A 26 -5.19 -19.63 13.70
CA PHE A 26 -5.61 -20.46 14.84
C PHE A 26 -7.07 -20.92 14.69
N ARG A 27 -7.98 -20.02 14.31
CA ARG A 27 -9.39 -20.33 14.11
C ARG A 27 -9.63 -21.15 12.84
N ALA A 28 -8.95 -20.81 11.73
CA ALA A 28 -9.09 -21.53 10.47
C ALA A 28 -8.66 -23.01 10.57
N LEU A 29 -7.62 -23.32 11.37
CA LEU A 29 -7.21 -24.71 11.63
C LEU A 29 -8.30 -25.56 12.29
N ARG A 30 -9.19 -24.92 13.07
CA ARG A 30 -10.20 -25.57 13.92
C ARG A 30 -11.61 -25.54 13.36
N ASP A 31 -11.87 -24.66 12.39
CA ASP A 31 -13.19 -24.62 11.76
C ASP A 31 -13.41 -25.90 10.93
N THR A 32 -14.33 -26.75 11.40
CA THR A 32 -14.68 -28.04 10.77
C THR A 32 -15.43 -27.87 9.44
N LYS A 33 -15.91 -26.65 9.16
CA LYS A 33 -16.57 -26.27 7.92
C LYS A 33 -15.57 -25.78 6.87
N ILE A 34 -14.36 -25.40 7.24
CA ILE A 34 -13.29 -25.10 6.28
C ILE A 34 -12.63 -26.41 5.89
N GLU A 35 -12.67 -26.80 4.62
CA GLU A 35 -12.03 -28.02 4.15
C GLU A 35 -10.52 -27.80 3.97
N ASP A 36 -10.18 -26.73 3.27
CA ASP A 36 -8.80 -26.33 2.98
C ASP A 36 -8.71 -24.80 2.93
N PHE A 37 -7.53 -24.25 3.19
CA PHE A 37 -7.28 -22.82 3.10
C PHE A 37 -5.82 -22.49 2.75
N GLN A 38 -5.64 -21.29 2.19
CA GLN A 38 -4.35 -20.66 1.99
C GLN A 38 -4.39 -19.24 2.55
N LEU A 39 -3.47 -18.94 3.46
CA LEU A 39 -3.27 -17.63 4.05
C LEU A 39 -1.92 -17.05 3.63
N ALA A 40 -1.93 -15.79 3.21
CA ALA A 40 -0.76 -15.04 2.77
C ALA A 40 -0.79 -13.63 3.36
N SER A 41 0.39 -13.01 3.51
CA SER A 41 0.55 -11.62 3.91
C SER A 41 1.46 -10.82 2.99
N ASN A 42 1.19 -9.52 2.89
CA ASN A 42 1.88 -8.53 2.04
C ASN A 42 2.13 -9.02 0.61
N VAL A 43 1.06 -9.51 -0.03
CA VAL A 43 1.16 -10.15 -1.36
C VAL A 43 1.53 -9.10 -2.42
N ASP A 44 2.62 -9.35 -3.13
CA ASP A 44 3.12 -8.39 -4.11
C ASP A 44 2.13 -8.18 -5.26
N ASN A 45 2.06 -6.95 -5.74
CA ASN A 45 1.20 -6.48 -6.84
C ASN A 45 -0.32 -6.53 -6.61
N ILE A 46 -0.84 -6.87 -5.42
CA ILE A 46 -2.30 -6.91 -5.17
C ILE A 46 -2.90 -5.51 -4.92
N GLY A 47 -2.07 -4.51 -4.63
CA GLY A 47 -2.53 -3.13 -4.41
C GLY A 47 -2.75 -2.86 -2.93
N ALA A 48 -3.82 -2.17 -2.57
CA ALA A 48 -4.10 -1.70 -1.21
C ALA A 48 -4.89 -2.70 -0.34
N PHE A 49 -4.92 -3.98 -0.70
CA PHE A 49 -5.54 -5.05 0.10
C PHE A 49 -4.60 -6.23 0.25
N ASP A 50 -3.32 -5.94 0.44
CA ASP A 50 -2.27 -6.94 0.38
C ASP A 50 -1.84 -7.43 1.75
N ASP A 51 -2.20 -6.73 2.84
CA ASP A 51 -1.79 -7.04 4.21
C ASP A 51 -2.12 -8.50 4.56
N ILE A 52 -3.38 -8.93 4.42
CA ILE A 52 -3.77 -10.32 4.64
C ILE A 52 -4.67 -10.81 3.51
N CYS A 53 -4.31 -11.91 2.88
CA CYS A 53 -5.09 -12.59 1.85
C CYS A 53 -5.44 -14.01 2.32
N PHE A 54 -6.73 -14.34 2.41
CA PHE A 54 -7.22 -15.62 2.91
C PHE A 54 -8.16 -16.29 1.91
N LYS A 55 -7.74 -17.42 1.34
CA LYS A 55 -8.57 -18.27 0.48
C LYS A 55 -9.03 -19.48 1.26
N ALA A 56 -10.31 -19.83 1.19
CA ALA A 56 -10.85 -21.01 1.84
C ALA A 56 -11.88 -21.74 0.97
N ARG A 57 -11.86 -23.07 1.03
CA ARG A 57 -12.97 -23.93 0.59
C ARG A 57 -13.83 -24.25 1.80
N VAL A 58 -15.13 -23.98 1.69
CA VAL A 58 -16.06 -24.05 2.82
C VAL A 58 -17.19 -25.02 2.48
N LYS A 59 -17.47 -25.96 3.40
CA LYS A 59 -18.59 -26.90 3.28
C LYS A 59 -19.92 -26.15 3.11
N GLY A 60 -20.67 -26.55 2.08
CA GLY A 60 -21.96 -25.97 1.73
C GLY A 60 -21.90 -24.72 0.86
N LEU A 61 -20.71 -24.26 0.46
CA LEU A 61 -20.55 -23.22 -0.56
C LEU A 61 -20.04 -23.82 -1.87
N GLU A 62 -20.70 -23.52 -2.98
CA GLU A 62 -20.27 -23.98 -4.31
C GLU A 62 -18.94 -23.36 -4.75
N LYS A 63 -18.72 -22.08 -4.39
CA LYS A 63 -17.52 -21.32 -4.77
C LYS A 63 -16.53 -21.24 -3.59
N PRO A 64 -15.21 -21.36 -3.84
CA PRO A 64 -14.23 -20.97 -2.84
C PRO A 64 -14.35 -19.48 -2.54
N VAL A 65 -14.04 -19.10 -1.30
CA VAL A 65 -14.06 -17.71 -0.85
C VAL A 65 -12.63 -17.19 -0.78
N LEU A 66 -12.40 -15.97 -1.26
CA LEU A 66 -11.13 -15.26 -1.19
C LEU A 66 -11.33 -13.88 -0.57
N VAL A 67 -10.75 -13.67 0.59
CA VAL A 67 -10.85 -12.42 1.35
C VAL A 67 -9.53 -11.67 1.28
N PHE A 68 -9.59 -10.41 0.88
CA PHE A 68 -8.47 -9.47 0.88
C PHE A 68 -8.68 -8.44 1.99
N ILE A 69 -7.80 -8.41 2.98
CA ILE A 69 -7.94 -7.56 4.17
C ILE A 69 -6.83 -6.52 4.16
N GLN A 70 -7.22 -5.26 4.31
CA GLN A 70 -6.34 -4.14 4.62
C GLN A 70 -6.44 -3.82 6.11
N ALA A 71 -5.37 -4.08 6.87
CA ALA A 71 -5.33 -3.90 8.32
C ALA A 71 -4.81 -2.49 8.67
N LYS A 72 -5.67 -1.65 9.25
CA LYS A 72 -5.34 -0.28 9.65
C LYS A 72 -5.40 -0.14 11.18
N HIS A 73 -4.25 -0.23 11.84
CA HIS A 73 -4.10 0.14 13.25
C HIS A 73 -3.99 1.66 13.39
N ARG A 74 -4.94 2.29 14.08
CA ARG A 74 -4.94 3.72 14.37
C ARG A 74 -4.99 3.95 15.87
N GLU A 75 -4.01 4.69 16.39
CA GLU A 75 -3.92 5.08 17.80
C GLU A 75 -4.70 6.38 18.11
N ASN A 76 -5.06 7.17 17.09
CA ASN A 76 -5.78 8.43 17.24
C ASN A 76 -7.18 8.37 16.61
N GLU A 77 -8.20 8.77 17.38
CA GLU A 77 -9.62 8.56 17.09
C GLU A 77 -10.21 9.45 15.96
N ASN A 78 -9.51 10.49 15.48
CA ASN A 78 -10.12 11.57 14.67
C ASN A 78 -9.83 11.57 13.15
N GLN A 79 -9.41 10.46 12.54
CA GLN A 79 -9.17 10.42 11.08
C GLN A 79 -10.29 9.66 10.34
N THR A 80 -10.94 10.33 9.40
CA THR A 80 -12.03 9.78 8.58
C THR A 80 -11.52 8.76 7.54
N LEU A 81 -12.34 7.76 7.22
CA LEU A 81 -12.05 6.65 6.30
C LEU A 81 -12.44 6.93 4.84
N LYS A 82 -13.19 8.01 4.57
CA LYS A 82 -13.82 8.29 3.26
C LYS A 82 -12.86 8.63 2.11
N ASN A 83 -11.61 8.98 2.38
CA ASN A 83 -10.71 9.55 1.35
C ASN A 83 -10.05 8.52 0.41
N ASP A 84 -10.20 7.21 0.65
CA ASP A 84 -9.43 6.17 -0.06
C ASP A 84 -10.26 5.26 -1.01
N LEU A 85 -11.57 5.50 -1.18
CA LEU A 85 -12.46 4.61 -1.98
C LEU A 85 -11.95 4.38 -3.41
N VAL A 86 -11.38 5.42 -4.02
CA VAL A 86 -10.75 5.36 -5.34
C VAL A 86 -9.55 4.40 -5.36
N THR A 87 -8.70 4.47 -4.34
CA THR A 87 -7.51 3.61 -4.21
C THR A 87 -7.91 2.14 -4.07
N TYR A 88 -8.97 1.88 -3.31
CA TYR A 88 -9.54 0.54 -3.15
C TYR A 88 -10.14 0.02 -4.44
N PHE A 89 -10.88 0.86 -5.17
CA PHE A 89 -11.47 0.46 -6.45
C PHE A 89 -10.40 0.14 -7.51
N LYS A 90 -9.33 0.93 -7.60
CA LYS A 90 -8.19 0.61 -8.48
C LYS A 90 -7.53 -0.73 -8.13
N SER A 91 -7.42 -1.04 -6.83
CA SER A 91 -6.89 -2.33 -6.37
C SER A 91 -7.83 -3.49 -6.74
N TYR A 92 -9.14 -3.32 -6.59
CA TYR A 92 -10.15 -4.27 -7.05
C TYR A 92 -10.02 -4.57 -8.55
N LEU A 93 -9.93 -3.54 -9.40
CA LEU A 93 -9.78 -3.69 -10.85
C LEU A 93 -8.50 -4.46 -11.20
N LYS A 94 -7.39 -4.14 -10.51
CA LYS A 94 -6.11 -4.83 -10.68
C LYS A 94 -6.20 -6.31 -10.31
N ILE A 95 -6.84 -6.64 -9.18
CA ILE A 95 -7.03 -8.01 -8.71
C ILE A 95 -7.89 -8.79 -9.71
N ARG A 96 -9.01 -8.22 -10.16
CA ARG A 96 -9.86 -8.83 -11.20
C ARG A 96 -9.06 -9.15 -12.46
N HIS A 97 -8.18 -8.24 -12.90
CA HIS A 97 -7.30 -8.47 -14.05
C HIS A 97 -6.26 -9.57 -13.81
N MET A 98 -5.74 -9.72 -12.60
CA MET A 98 -4.76 -10.75 -12.27
C MET A 98 -5.33 -12.17 -12.41
N PHE A 99 -6.62 -12.39 -12.12
CA PHE A 99 -7.29 -13.68 -12.38
C PHE A 99 -7.23 -14.09 -13.86
N HIS A 100 -7.22 -13.13 -14.81
CA HIS A 100 -7.13 -13.43 -16.24
C HIS A 100 -5.70 -13.70 -16.72
N LYS A 101 -4.67 -13.15 -16.04
CA LYS A 101 -3.26 -13.31 -16.41
C LYS A 101 -2.59 -14.51 -15.75
N CYS A 102 -3.01 -14.86 -14.54
CA CYS A 102 -2.41 -15.92 -13.75
C CYS A 102 -2.96 -17.29 -14.16
N ASN A 103 -2.60 -17.78 -15.35
CA ASN A 103 -2.69 -19.20 -15.64
C ASN A 103 -1.70 -19.95 -14.72
N ASN A 104 -2.20 -20.51 -13.63
CA ASN A 104 -1.61 -21.54 -12.75
C ASN A 104 -0.45 -21.17 -11.78
N ASN A 105 0.14 -19.98 -11.82
CA ASN A 105 1.34 -19.69 -10.98
C ASN A 105 1.06 -19.15 -9.56
N SER A 106 -0.18 -18.76 -9.22
CA SER A 106 -0.55 -18.31 -7.87
C SER A 106 -1.72 -19.13 -7.35
N LEU A 107 -1.49 -19.96 -6.33
CA LEU A 107 -2.53 -20.77 -5.67
C LEU A 107 -3.70 -19.90 -5.16
N LEU A 108 -3.40 -18.70 -4.66
CA LEU A 108 -4.39 -17.74 -4.18
C LEU A 108 -5.35 -17.30 -5.32
N LEU A 109 -4.83 -17.01 -6.50
CA LEU A 109 -5.60 -16.54 -7.66
C LEU A 109 -5.95 -17.65 -8.66
N ALA A 110 -5.78 -18.92 -8.28
CA ALA A 110 -6.16 -20.05 -9.12
C ALA A 110 -7.67 -20.10 -9.31
N GLY A 111 -8.11 -20.24 -10.57
CA GLY A 111 -9.50 -20.22 -10.99
C GLY A 111 -9.86 -18.97 -11.81
N SER A 112 -11.15 -18.70 -11.97
CA SER A 112 -11.63 -17.42 -12.53
C SER A 112 -12.27 -16.56 -11.45
N PHE A 113 -12.27 -15.26 -11.65
CA PHE A 113 -12.88 -14.30 -10.73
C PHE A 113 -14.35 -14.62 -10.48
N ASP A 114 -15.12 -14.94 -11.53
CA ASP A 114 -16.57 -15.21 -11.40
C ASP A 114 -16.89 -16.55 -10.72
N LYS A 115 -15.91 -17.48 -10.66
CA LYS A 115 -16.01 -18.77 -9.97
C LYS A 115 -15.45 -18.73 -8.54
N THR A 116 -15.01 -17.56 -8.07
CA THR A 116 -14.46 -17.34 -6.72
C THR A 116 -15.24 -16.22 -6.05
N GLU A 117 -15.75 -16.45 -4.84
CA GLU A 117 -16.40 -15.38 -4.08
C GLU A 117 -15.32 -14.47 -3.48
N CYS A 118 -15.16 -13.25 -4.00
CA CYS A 118 -14.14 -12.31 -3.55
C CYS A 118 -14.72 -11.25 -2.61
N LEU A 119 -14.11 -11.06 -1.43
CA LEU A 119 -14.46 -10.01 -0.48
C LEU A 119 -13.27 -9.08 -0.22
N PHE A 120 -13.53 -7.78 -0.11
CA PHE A 120 -12.53 -6.74 0.12
C PHE A 120 -12.83 -6.07 1.45
N VAL A 121 -11.93 -6.18 2.41
CA VAL A 121 -12.17 -5.83 3.80
C VAL A 121 -11.23 -4.73 4.24
N ILE A 122 -11.79 -3.65 4.77
CA ILE A 122 -11.05 -2.64 5.52
C ILE A 122 -11.22 -2.94 7.00
N TYR A 123 -10.17 -3.43 7.65
CA TYR A 123 -10.19 -3.85 9.05
C TYR A 123 -9.45 -2.84 9.92
N THR A 124 -10.16 -2.11 10.76
CA THR A 124 -9.59 -0.96 11.49
C THR A 124 -10.09 -0.80 12.91
N THR A 125 -9.18 -0.33 13.77
CA THR A 125 -9.48 0.06 15.17
C THR A 125 -10.20 1.41 15.28
N ALA A 126 -10.29 2.18 14.18
CA ALA A 126 -10.93 3.49 14.19
C ALA A 126 -12.42 3.40 14.52
N ARG A 127 -12.91 4.38 15.28
CA ARG A 127 -14.34 4.52 15.59
C ARG A 127 -15.12 5.05 14.41
N ASP A 128 -16.39 4.67 14.41
CA ASP A 128 -17.28 4.83 13.27
C ASP A 128 -18.09 6.14 13.35
N GLU A 129 -17.99 6.99 12.33
CA GLU A 129 -18.90 8.13 12.08
C GLU A 129 -19.97 7.80 11.01
N PHE A 130 -20.08 6.54 10.59
CA PHE A 130 -20.93 6.13 9.47
C PHE A 130 -22.39 5.98 9.93
N SER A 131 -23.11 7.09 10.00
CA SER A 131 -24.50 7.14 10.48
C SER A 131 -25.55 6.57 9.51
N ASN A 132 -25.20 6.29 8.25
CA ASN A 132 -26.17 5.98 7.18
C ASN A 132 -25.90 4.67 6.40
N ASP A 133 -25.06 3.77 6.91
CA ASP A 133 -24.74 2.50 6.22
C ASP A 133 -25.72 1.38 6.62
N SER A 134 -26.06 0.51 5.68
CA SER A 134 -26.94 -0.65 5.91
C SER A 134 -26.21 -1.83 6.54
N ASP A 135 -26.88 -2.55 7.45
CA ASP A 135 -26.41 -3.84 7.96
C ASP A 135 -26.18 -4.84 6.82
N VAL A 136 -25.12 -5.65 6.94
CA VAL A 136 -24.71 -6.59 5.89
C VAL A 136 -25.33 -7.97 6.13
N GLU A 137 -26.19 -8.42 5.21
CA GLU A 137 -26.60 -9.83 5.10
C GLU A 137 -25.84 -10.52 3.96
N CYS A 138 -24.58 -10.90 4.19
CA CYS A 138 -23.90 -11.88 3.34
C CYS A 138 -23.63 -13.16 4.14
N TYR A 139 -23.99 -14.33 3.62
CA TYR A 139 -23.86 -15.61 4.33
C TYR A 139 -22.44 -15.86 4.87
N PHE A 140 -21.40 -15.49 4.11
CA PHE A 140 -20.01 -15.64 4.57
C PHE A 140 -19.57 -14.54 5.54
N SER A 141 -20.21 -13.35 5.55
CA SER A 141 -19.83 -12.27 6.47
C SER A 141 -19.93 -12.70 7.94
N SER A 142 -20.98 -13.44 8.31
CA SER A 142 -21.12 -14.00 9.67
C SER A 142 -19.94 -14.89 10.07
N ARG A 143 -19.48 -15.76 9.16
CA ARG A 143 -18.35 -16.66 9.42
C ARG A 143 -17.01 -15.91 9.39
N LEU A 144 -16.87 -14.92 8.51
CA LEU A 144 -15.69 -14.08 8.47
C LEU A 144 -15.55 -13.31 9.79
N ASN A 145 -16.65 -12.79 10.34
CA ASN A 145 -16.68 -12.13 11.65
C ASN A 145 -16.11 -13.04 12.75
N ASP A 146 -16.54 -14.31 12.76
CA ASP A 146 -16.03 -15.32 13.69
C ASP A 146 -14.54 -15.62 13.46
N LEU A 147 -14.06 -15.63 12.21
CA LEU A 147 -12.66 -15.91 11.91
C LEU A 147 -11.71 -14.78 12.30
N ILE A 148 -12.10 -13.51 12.13
CA ILE A 148 -11.22 -12.35 12.38
C ILE A 148 -11.49 -11.62 13.70
N GLY A 149 -12.52 -12.04 14.47
CA GLY A 149 -12.73 -11.54 15.84
C GLY A 149 -13.57 -10.28 15.92
N THR A 150 -14.50 -10.14 14.99
CA THR A 150 -15.34 -8.96 14.83
C THR A 150 -16.55 -8.99 15.76
N PRO A 151 -16.77 -7.94 16.58
CA PRO A 151 -17.99 -7.83 17.37
C PRO A 151 -19.24 -7.73 16.48
N ARG A 152 -20.38 -8.25 16.95
CA ARG A 152 -21.65 -8.16 16.22
C ARG A 152 -22.02 -6.70 15.96
N GLY A 153 -22.54 -6.40 14.76
CA GLY A 153 -23.00 -5.06 14.37
C GLY A 153 -21.91 -4.05 14.03
N THR A 154 -20.65 -4.48 13.88
CA THR A 154 -19.52 -3.58 13.53
C THR A 154 -19.07 -3.66 12.07
N VAL A 155 -19.85 -4.37 11.24
CA VAL A 155 -19.61 -4.53 9.81
C VAL A 155 -20.58 -3.67 9.03
N LYS A 156 -20.05 -2.83 8.16
CA LYS A 156 -20.83 -1.94 7.29
C LYS A 156 -20.41 -2.08 5.85
N GLN A 157 -21.36 -1.83 4.95
CA GLN A 157 -21.06 -1.58 3.55
C GLN A 157 -21.07 -0.08 3.30
N PRO A 158 -20.18 0.44 2.42
CA PRO A 158 -20.23 1.84 2.07
C PRO A 158 -21.59 2.19 1.47
N TYR A 159 -22.14 3.34 1.89
CA TYR A 159 -23.39 3.85 1.33
C TYR A 159 -23.36 3.87 -0.22
N LYS A 160 -24.34 3.16 -0.81
CA LYS A 160 -24.58 3.12 -2.24
C LYS A 160 -25.38 4.36 -2.64
N ASN A 161 -24.70 5.49 -2.83
CA ASN A 161 -25.31 6.61 -3.57
C ASN A 161 -24.89 6.57 -5.05
N GLU A 162 -25.77 7.07 -5.90
CA GLU A 162 -25.51 7.18 -7.34
C GLU A 162 -24.27 8.03 -7.63
N THR A 163 -23.99 9.03 -6.80
CA THR A 163 -22.78 9.87 -6.90
C THR A 163 -21.48 9.07 -6.80
N ASN A 164 -21.37 8.12 -5.85
CA ASN A 164 -20.19 7.27 -5.71
C ASN A 164 -20.03 6.35 -6.92
N ILE A 165 -21.13 5.82 -7.44
CA ILE A 165 -21.12 4.99 -8.64
C ILE A 165 -20.55 5.83 -9.79
N GLU A 166 -21.14 6.99 -10.06
CA GLU A 166 -20.75 7.86 -11.17
C GLU A 166 -19.26 8.26 -11.11
N VAL A 167 -18.76 8.62 -9.92
CA VAL A 167 -17.34 8.97 -9.71
C VAL A 167 -16.42 7.78 -9.99
N LEU A 168 -16.73 6.60 -9.43
CA LEU A 168 -15.91 5.41 -9.62
C LEU A 168 -15.93 4.91 -11.06
N THR A 169 -17.07 4.99 -11.73
CA THR A 169 -17.22 4.62 -13.15
C THR A 169 -16.40 5.56 -14.05
N LYS A 170 -16.41 6.88 -13.82
CA LYS A 170 -15.52 7.83 -14.52
C LYS A 170 -14.04 7.48 -14.32
N ILE A 171 -13.65 7.08 -13.10
CA ILE A 171 -12.28 6.67 -12.80
C ILE A 171 -11.90 5.39 -13.55
N MET A 172 -12.81 4.41 -13.63
CA MET A 172 -12.59 3.19 -14.41
C MET A 172 -12.28 3.52 -15.87
N ILE A 173 -13.08 4.39 -16.49
CA ILE A 173 -12.86 4.82 -17.87
C ILE A 173 -11.50 5.52 -18.01
N LYS A 174 -11.13 6.43 -17.09
CA LYS A 174 -9.80 7.08 -17.13
C LYS A 174 -8.65 6.06 -17.10
N GLU A 175 -8.73 5.03 -16.27
CA GLU A 175 -7.71 3.97 -16.20
C GLU A 175 -7.67 3.11 -17.48
N GLU A 176 -8.83 2.83 -18.08
CA GLU A 176 -8.93 2.18 -19.39
C GLU A 176 -8.30 3.05 -20.49
N VAL A 177 -8.58 4.35 -20.51
CA VAL A 177 -8.02 5.30 -21.48
C VAL A 177 -6.50 5.39 -21.36
N ILE A 178 -5.96 5.49 -20.14
CA ILE A 178 -4.52 5.46 -19.89
C ILE A 178 -3.93 4.15 -20.45
N SER A 179 -4.52 3.02 -20.08
CA SER A 179 -4.06 1.69 -20.55
C SER A 179 -4.14 1.53 -22.07
N LEU A 180 -5.14 2.14 -22.71
CA LEU A 180 -5.32 2.11 -24.16
C LEU A 180 -4.23 2.93 -24.85
N ALA A 181 -3.94 4.13 -24.35
CA ALA A 181 -2.89 5.00 -24.87
C ALA A 181 -1.52 4.32 -24.81
N GLU A 182 -1.18 3.68 -23.69
CA GLU A 182 0.08 2.95 -23.53
C GLU A 182 0.20 1.77 -24.53
N ARG A 183 -0.90 1.07 -24.82
CA ARG A 183 -0.92 -0.04 -25.80
C ARG A 183 -0.76 0.46 -27.23
N VAL A 184 -1.41 1.57 -27.57
CA VAL A 184 -1.28 2.24 -28.87
C VAL A 184 0.15 2.79 -29.05
N ALA A 185 0.75 3.39 -28.02
CA ALA A 185 2.13 3.86 -28.06
C ALA A 185 3.11 2.72 -28.40
N LYS A 186 2.97 1.56 -27.73
CA LYS A 186 3.81 0.37 -28.01
C LYS A 186 3.67 -0.15 -29.43
N LEU A 187 2.48 -0.03 -30.02
CA LEU A 187 2.26 -0.40 -31.41
C LEU A 187 3.01 0.55 -32.37
N ILE A 188 2.85 1.85 -32.17
CA ILE A 188 3.50 2.89 -33.01
C ILE A 188 5.02 2.76 -32.95
N LEU A 189 5.56 2.43 -31.78
CA LEU A 189 7.00 2.24 -31.58
C LEU A 189 7.52 0.89 -32.12
N GLY A 190 6.67 0.06 -32.74
CA GLY A 190 7.06 -1.24 -33.28
C GLY A 190 7.35 -2.32 -32.22
N GLU A 191 7.02 -2.07 -30.96
CA GLU A 191 7.19 -3.03 -29.85
C GLU A 191 6.09 -4.11 -29.85
N ARG A 192 5.02 -3.92 -30.63
CA ARG A 192 3.92 -4.87 -30.80
C ARG A 192 3.50 -4.97 -32.27
N ASN A 193 3.15 -6.19 -32.70
CA ASN A 193 2.63 -6.48 -34.04
C ASN A 193 1.14 -6.11 -34.16
N TYR A 194 0.74 -5.47 -35.27
CA TYR A 194 -0.64 -5.11 -35.58
C TYR A 194 -1.61 -6.31 -35.56
N GLN A 195 -1.13 -7.52 -35.86
CA GLN A 195 -1.92 -8.74 -35.82
C GLN A 195 -2.48 -9.05 -34.44
N MET A 196 -1.86 -8.53 -33.38
CA MET A 196 -2.31 -8.71 -32.00
C MET A 196 -3.23 -7.58 -31.50
N MET A 197 -3.58 -6.60 -32.34
CA MET A 197 -4.45 -5.50 -31.92
C MET A 197 -5.85 -5.97 -31.56
N LEU A 198 -6.48 -6.77 -32.41
CA LEU A 198 -7.85 -7.23 -32.17
C LEU A 198 -7.93 -8.47 -31.26
N THR A 199 -6.79 -9.01 -30.85
CA THR A 199 -6.72 -9.99 -29.75
C THR A 199 -6.54 -9.33 -28.39
N ASP A 200 -6.25 -8.02 -28.37
CA ASP A 200 -6.17 -7.21 -27.17
C ASP A 200 -7.58 -6.69 -26.81
N ASP A 201 -8.15 -7.17 -25.71
CA ASP A 201 -9.51 -6.87 -25.28
C ASP A 201 -9.83 -5.37 -25.24
N LEU A 202 -8.86 -4.55 -24.85
CA LEU A 202 -9.05 -3.11 -24.69
C LEU A 202 -9.07 -2.41 -26.06
N ILE A 203 -8.18 -2.82 -26.97
CA ILE A 203 -8.18 -2.30 -28.34
C ILE A 203 -9.43 -2.78 -29.09
N LEU A 204 -9.82 -4.04 -28.93
CA LEU A 204 -11.05 -4.58 -29.51
C LEU A 204 -12.29 -3.78 -29.07
N ARG A 205 -12.29 -3.29 -27.83
CA ARG A 205 -13.38 -2.47 -27.31
C ARG A 205 -13.40 -1.05 -27.90
N TYR A 206 -12.24 -0.44 -28.09
CA TYR A 206 -12.13 0.98 -28.43
C TYR A 206 -11.70 1.26 -29.88
N HIS A 207 -11.45 0.25 -30.73
CA HIS A 207 -10.96 0.48 -32.10
C HIS A 207 -11.90 1.33 -32.96
N VAL A 208 -13.22 1.25 -32.72
CA VAL A 208 -14.21 2.01 -33.49
C VAL A 208 -14.11 3.49 -33.15
N ILE A 209 -14.18 3.86 -31.87
CA ILE A 209 -13.97 5.26 -31.47
C ILE A 209 -12.58 5.78 -31.85
N LEU A 210 -11.54 4.96 -31.76
CA LEU A 210 -10.20 5.34 -32.22
C LEU A 210 -10.22 5.68 -33.72
N SER A 211 -10.88 4.88 -34.56
CA SER A 211 -11.02 5.19 -36.00
C SER A 211 -11.91 6.40 -36.32
N GLN A 212 -12.80 6.80 -35.40
CA GLN A 212 -13.69 7.94 -35.61
C GLN A 212 -13.09 9.24 -35.09
N LYS A 213 -12.27 9.18 -34.03
CA LYS A 213 -11.82 10.37 -33.28
C LYS A 213 -10.31 10.55 -33.26
N VAL A 214 -9.52 9.50 -33.47
CA VAL A 214 -8.05 9.53 -33.35
C VAL A 214 -7.36 9.28 -34.68
N PHE A 215 -7.85 8.32 -35.47
CA PHE A 215 -7.20 7.87 -36.70
C PHE A 215 -8.07 8.06 -37.94
N ASP A 216 -7.47 8.45 -39.05
CA ASP A 216 -8.02 8.20 -40.39
C ASP A 216 -7.53 6.84 -40.87
N VAL A 217 -8.46 6.00 -41.30
CA VAL A 217 -8.16 4.60 -41.67
C VAL A 217 -8.44 4.38 -43.17
N SER A 218 -7.41 3.90 -43.88
CA SER A 218 -7.48 3.62 -45.32
C SER A 218 -8.41 2.46 -45.65
N ASP A 219 -8.67 2.27 -46.94
CA ASP A 219 -9.26 1.03 -47.45
C ASP A 219 -8.32 -0.16 -47.31
N ILE A 220 -8.88 -1.36 -47.48
CA ILE A 220 -8.15 -2.62 -47.32
C ILE A 220 -7.13 -2.75 -48.46
N LYS A 221 -5.86 -2.88 -48.10
CA LYS A 221 -4.75 -3.19 -49.01
C LYS A 221 -4.84 -4.64 -49.51
N PRO A 222 -4.19 -4.98 -50.64
CA PRO A 222 -4.16 -6.35 -51.18
C PRO A 222 -3.65 -7.43 -50.20
N ASN A 223 -2.83 -7.03 -49.23
CA ASN A 223 -2.32 -7.91 -48.18
C ASN A 223 -3.31 -8.13 -47.01
N GLY A 224 -4.54 -7.63 -47.10
CA GLY A 224 -5.59 -7.82 -46.09
C GLY A 224 -5.48 -6.90 -44.87
N GLN A 225 -4.79 -5.77 -44.98
CA GLN A 225 -4.57 -4.81 -43.89
C GLN A 225 -5.12 -3.42 -44.22
N ARG A 226 -5.17 -2.53 -43.24
CA ARG A 226 -5.43 -1.09 -43.44
C ARG A 226 -4.26 -0.27 -42.92
N ILE A 227 -4.17 0.97 -43.38
CA ILE A 227 -3.27 1.97 -42.82
C ILE A 227 -4.05 2.91 -41.91
N ALA A 228 -3.47 3.26 -40.77
CA ALA A 228 -3.98 4.32 -39.90
C ALA A 228 -3.02 5.53 -39.87
N PHE A 229 -3.60 6.73 -39.90
CA PHE A 229 -2.93 8.02 -39.77
C PHE A 229 -3.60 8.85 -38.67
N PHE A 230 -2.87 9.74 -38.00
CA PHE A 230 -3.49 10.60 -36.99
C PHE A 230 -4.36 11.69 -37.61
N ARG A 231 -5.57 11.85 -37.10
CA ARG A 231 -6.47 12.97 -37.42
C ARG A 231 -5.89 14.27 -36.90
N ASN A 232 -6.03 15.35 -37.66
CA ASN A 232 -5.58 16.67 -37.20
C ASN A 232 -6.46 17.18 -36.04
N GLU A 233 -7.76 16.88 -36.08
CA GLU A 233 -8.73 17.24 -35.04
C GLU A 233 -8.38 16.62 -33.68
N PHE A 234 -7.82 15.41 -33.67
CA PHE A 234 -7.38 14.74 -32.45
C PHE A 234 -6.27 15.53 -31.73
N LEU A 235 -5.32 16.09 -32.48
CA LEU A 235 -4.20 16.85 -31.91
C LEU A 235 -4.68 18.11 -31.17
N HIS A 236 -5.82 18.66 -31.60
CA HIS A 236 -6.44 19.87 -31.08
C HIS A 236 -7.73 19.62 -30.28
N THR A 237 -8.02 18.37 -29.91
CA THR A 237 -9.23 18.01 -29.14
C THR A 237 -9.27 18.67 -27.76
N SER A 238 -10.48 19.03 -27.32
CA SER A 238 -10.81 19.50 -25.97
C SER A 238 -11.63 18.50 -25.15
N ASP A 239 -11.96 17.33 -25.73
CA ASP A 239 -12.67 16.26 -25.02
C ASP A 239 -11.77 15.68 -23.91
N GLU A 240 -12.30 15.59 -22.68
CA GLU A 240 -11.53 15.22 -21.48
C GLU A 240 -10.79 13.88 -21.63
N TYR A 241 -11.45 12.86 -22.19
CA TYR A 241 -10.86 11.52 -22.33
C TYR A 241 -9.87 11.46 -23.49
N LEU A 242 -10.15 12.14 -24.61
CA LEU A 242 -9.20 12.23 -25.71
C LEU A 242 -7.97 13.07 -25.34
N VAL A 243 -8.12 14.11 -24.52
CA VAL A 243 -6.99 14.86 -23.95
C VAL A 243 -6.14 13.95 -23.07
N LEU A 244 -6.76 13.20 -22.14
CA LEU A 244 -6.04 12.23 -21.31
C LEU A 244 -5.32 11.18 -22.17
N PHE A 245 -5.99 10.61 -23.17
CA PHE A 245 -5.40 9.65 -24.10
C PHE A 245 -4.18 10.27 -24.82
N LYS A 246 -4.33 11.48 -25.34
CA LYS A 246 -3.29 12.23 -26.06
C LYS A 246 -2.07 12.51 -25.19
N ASP A 247 -2.27 12.97 -23.97
CA ASP A 247 -1.18 13.34 -23.06
C ASP A 247 -0.34 12.11 -22.65
N ILE A 248 -1.01 10.98 -22.38
CA ILE A 248 -0.33 9.71 -22.08
C ILE A 248 0.43 9.20 -23.31
N LEU A 249 -0.18 9.26 -24.48
CA LEU A 249 0.45 8.85 -25.74
C LEU A 249 1.69 9.71 -26.05
N PHE A 250 1.58 11.03 -25.91
CA PHE A 250 2.68 11.98 -26.12
C PHE A 250 3.86 11.68 -25.21
N ARG A 251 3.58 11.50 -23.91
CA ARG A 251 4.60 11.16 -22.90
C ARG A 251 5.37 9.89 -23.29
N ASP A 252 4.66 8.84 -23.66
CA ASP A 252 5.26 7.53 -23.92
C ASP A 252 6.05 7.48 -25.23
N ILE A 253 5.57 8.15 -26.28
CA ILE A 253 6.25 8.25 -27.57
C ILE A 253 7.53 9.11 -27.46
N LEU A 254 7.46 10.25 -26.77
CA LEU A 254 8.62 11.13 -26.58
C LEU A 254 9.76 10.47 -25.80
N ARG A 255 9.43 9.66 -24.79
CA ARG A 255 10.41 8.91 -24.00
C ARG A 255 11.28 7.97 -24.85
N LYS A 256 10.79 7.59 -26.04
CA LYS A 256 11.45 6.63 -26.94
C LYS A 256 12.04 7.30 -28.19
N ARG A 257 11.86 8.60 -28.36
CA ARG A 257 12.52 9.40 -29.40
C ARG A 257 14.03 9.36 -29.19
N LYS A 258 14.80 9.08 -30.25
CA LYS A 258 16.26 9.11 -30.23
C LYS A 258 16.77 10.38 -30.89
N ILE A 259 17.76 11.02 -30.28
CA ILE A 259 18.51 12.15 -30.85
C ILE A 259 19.97 11.71 -30.95
N LYS A 260 20.63 12.01 -32.07
CA LYS A 260 22.06 11.68 -32.25
C LYS A 260 22.90 12.49 -31.26
N HIS A 261 23.88 11.84 -30.63
CA HIS A 261 24.71 12.46 -29.59
C HIS A 261 25.39 13.76 -30.03
N ASP A 262 25.83 13.83 -31.29
CA ASP A 262 26.55 14.99 -31.84
C ASP A 262 25.67 16.26 -31.91
N ASP A 263 24.35 16.10 -32.00
CA ASP A 263 23.41 17.22 -32.11
C ASP A 263 23.01 17.80 -30.73
N ILE A 264 23.17 17.03 -29.65
CA ILE A 264 22.64 17.37 -28.32
C ILE A 264 23.27 18.66 -27.78
N LYS A 265 24.60 18.78 -27.82
CA LYS A 265 25.30 19.98 -27.30
C LYS A 265 24.90 21.25 -28.03
N HIS A 266 24.74 21.16 -29.36
CA HIS A 266 24.28 22.28 -30.17
C HIS A 266 22.85 22.68 -29.82
N LEU A 267 21.93 21.71 -29.73
CA LEU A 267 20.52 21.95 -29.39
C LEU A 267 20.33 22.54 -27.99
N VAL A 268 21.08 22.04 -27.00
CA VAL A 268 21.08 22.60 -25.64
C VAL A 268 21.57 24.05 -25.65
N THR A 269 22.66 24.33 -26.37
CA THR A 269 23.21 25.70 -26.47
C THR A 269 22.23 26.65 -27.16
N GLU A 270 21.61 26.24 -28.25
CA GLU A 270 20.57 26.99 -28.98
C GLU A 270 19.36 27.31 -28.10
N PHE A 271 18.89 26.33 -27.31
CA PHE A 271 17.81 26.52 -26.36
C PHE A 271 18.17 27.51 -25.25
N LEU A 272 19.38 27.41 -24.68
CA LEU A 272 19.82 28.30 -23.61
C LEU A 272 19.92 29.77 -24.04
N LYS A 273 20.10 30.07 -25.34
CA LYS A 273 20.05 31.45 -25.88
C LYS A 273 18.66 32.08 -25.76
N LEU A 274 17.60 31.28 -25.80
CA LEU A 274 16.21 31.75 -25.71
C LEU A 274 15.32 30.71 -24.99
N PRO A 275 15.41 30.62 -23.66
CA PRO A 275 14.75 29.53 -22.91
C PRO A 275 13.22 29.57 -22.93
N SER A 276 12.62 30.71 -23.28
CA SER A 276 11.17 30.87 -23.43
C SER A 276 10.60 30.33 -24.76
N ASP A 277 11.46 29.90 -25.69
CA ASP A 277 11.05 29.39 -26.99
C ASP A 277 10.65 27.90 -26.92
N ALA A 278 9.34 27.66 -26.96
CA ALA A 278 8.77 26.31 -26.96
C ALA A 278 9.26 25.45 -28.14
N THR A 279 9.62 26.05 -29.28
CA THR A 279 10.11 25.35 -30.47
C THR A 279 11.53 24.82 -30.29
N ARG A 280 12.35 25.51 -29.49
CA ARG A 280 13.70 25.03 -29.15
C ARG A 280 13.62 23.98 -28.07
N LEU A 281 12.77 24.17 -27.07
CA LEU A 281 12.54 23.19 -26.02
C LEU A 281 11.94 21.89 -26.57
N SER A 282 11.07 21.95 -27.59
CA SER A 282 10.45 20.76 -28.22
C SER A 282 11.47 19.81 -28.87
N LYS A 283 12.65 20.31 -29.22
CA LYS A 283 13.75 19.48 -29.74
C LYS A 283 14.47 18.68 -28.66
N LEU A 284 14.26 19.02 -27.37
CA LEU A 284 14.97 18.43 -26.23
C LEU A 284 14.04 17.70 -25.23
N ILE A 285 12.83 18.22 -25.02
CA ILE A 285 11.89 17.77 -23.98
C ILE A 285 11.41 16.34 -24.21
N GLY A 286 11.37 15.53 -23.16
CA GLY A 286 10.95 14.12 -23.22
C GLY A 286 12.04 13.16 -23.70
N THR A 287 13.12 13.65 -24.33
CA THR A 287 14.27 12.85 -24.77
C THR A 287 15.53 13.15 -23.96
N VAL A 288 15.97 14.41 -23.93
CA VAL A 288 17.23 14.84 -23.29
C VAL A 288 16.95 15.47 -21.92
N VAL A 289 15.89 16.26 -21.85
CA VAL A 289 15.45 16.93 -20.61
C VAL A 289 14.03 16.51 -20.24
N LYS A 290 13.74 16.48 -18.94
CA LYS A 290 12.41 16.32 -18.37
C LYS A 290 12.08 17.53 -17.50
N TYR A 291 10.78 17.81 -17.32
CA TYR A 291 10.32 18.84 -16.40
C TYR A 291 9.76 18.17 -15.14
N SER A 292 10.38 18.39 -13.98
CA SER A 292 9.93 17.87 -12.69
C SER A 292 10.11 18.91 -11.59
N ASN A 293 9.16 18.96 -10.65
CA ASN A 293 9.21 19.88 -9.50
C ASN A 293 9.42 21.37 -9.89
N GLY A 294 8.86 21.78 -11.04
CA GLY A 294 8.97 23.16 -11.53
C GLY A 294 10.32 23.52 -12.18
N ARG A 295 11.17 22.53 -12.50
CA ARG A 295 12.49 22.74 -13.11
C ARG A 295 12.78 21.74 -14.23
N LEU A 296 13.69 22.11 -15.13
CA LEU A 296 14.23 21.20 -16.14
C LEU A 296 15.41 20.41 -15.58
N GLU A 297 15.40 19.10 -15.82
CA GLU A 297 16.44 18.15 -15.41
C GLU A 297 16.88 17.32 -16.62
N PHE A 298 18.18 17.04 -16.74
CA PHE A 298 18.65 16.06 -17.72
C PHE A 298 18.22 14.65 -17.33
N PHE A 299 17.93 13.79 -18.31
CA PHE A 299 17.84 12.35 -18.05
C PHE A 299 19.23 11.81 -17.64
N LYS A 300 19.25 10.76 -16.80
CA LYS A 300 20.49 10.16 -16.25
C LYS A 300 21.50 9.74 -17.32
N GLU A 301 21.03 9.38 -18.51
CA GLU A 301 21.87 8.97 -19.63
C GLU A 301 22.68 10.15 -20.20
N TYR A 302 22.16 11.38 -20.08
CA TYR A 302 22.78 12.58 -20.64
C TYR A 302 23.41 13.51 -19.58
N SER A 303 23.26 13.18 -18.29
CA SER A 303 23.77 14.00 -17.19
C SER A 303 25.29 14.02 -17.08
N LYS A 304 26.01 13.10 -17.75
CA LYS A 304 27.49 13.09 -17.81
C LYS A 304 28.03 13.98 -18.93
N ASP A 305 27.27 14.14 -20.02
CA ASP A 305 27.69 14.89 -21.21
C ASP A 305 27.29 16.37 -21.17
N CYS A 306 26.31 16.73 -20.32
CA CYS A 306 25.77 18.08 -20.17
C CYS A 306 25.85 18.54 -18.70
N ASN A 307 26.31 19.78 -18.47
CA ASN A 307 26.47 20.33 -17.13
C ASN A 307 25.11 20.77 -16.55
N GLN A 308 24.59 20.06 -15.54
CA GLN A 308 23.28 20.31 -14.90
C GLN A 308 23.11 21.77 -14.42
N GLN A 309 24.22 22.42 -14.04
CA GLN A 309 24.25 23.84 -13.63
C GLN A 309 23.72 24.81 -14.69
N LEU A 310 23.70 24.41 -15.97
CA LEU A 310 23.18 25.22 -17.08
C LEU A 310 21.66 25.35 -17.05
N LEU A 311 20.94 24.31 -16.60
CA LEU A 311 19.48 24.30 -16.51
C LEU A 311 18.96 24.86 -15.18
N ASP A 312 19.77 24.83 -14.13
CA ASP A 312 19.38 25.31 -12.78
C ASP A 312 19.04 26.81 -12.76
N ARG A 313 19.54 27.58 -13.73
CA ARG A 313 19.29 29.03 -13.89
C ARG A 313 18.13 29.34 -14.83
N VAL A 314 17.54 28.32 -15.46
CA VAL A 314 16.47 28.49 -16.45
C VAL A 314 15.12 28.39 -15.77
N HIS A 315 14.37 29.49 -15.77
CA HIS A 315 13.00 29.54 -15.28
C HIS A 315 12.03 29.52 -16.46
N ILE A 316 11.20 28.48 -16.54
CA ILE A 316 10.22 28.28 -17.61
C ILE A 316 8.86 27.98 -16.98
N SER A 317 7.82 28.58 -17.55
CA SER A 317 6.43 28.36 -17.15
C SER A 317 5.90 27.03 -17.67
N GLN A 318 4.96 26.43 -16.94
CA GLN A 318 4.30 25.19 -17.35
C GLN A 318 3.69 25.29 -18.76
N SER A 319 3.08 26.43 -19.10
CA SER A 319 2.51 26.68 -20.44
C SER A 319 3.51 26.51 -21.59
N ILE A 320 4.76 26.95 -21.41
CA ILE A 320 5.82 26.80 -22.42
C ILE A 320 6.23 25.32 -22.52
N VAL A 321 6.30 24.62 -21.39
CA VAL A 321 6.60 23.18 -21.35
C VAL A 321 5.50 22.40 -22.08
N ASP A 322 4.23 22.66 -21.77
CA ASP A 322 3.09 21.98 -22.39
C ASP A 322 3.07 22.22 -23.90
N LYS A 323 3.31 23.46 -24.34
CA LYS A 323 3.44 23.80 -25.77
C LYS A 323 4.62 23.06 -26.41
N ALA A 324 5.77 22.98 -25.74
CA ALA A 324 6.95 22.29 -26.26
C ALA A 324 6.72 20.77 -26.37
N VAL A 325 6.08 20.16 -25.36
CA VAL A 325 5.69 18.74 -25.38
C VAL A 325 4.72 18.47 -26.52
N ALA A 326 3.69 19.30 -26.69
CA ALA A 326 2.72 19.15 -27.77
C ALA A 326 3.37 19.28 -29.15
N LEU A 327 4.26 20.26 -29.35
CA LEU A 327 5.03 20.41 -30.60
C LEU A 327 5.91 19.19 -30.88
N ALA A 328 6.66 18.73 -29.88
CA ALA A 328 7.59 17.60 -30.02
C ALA A 328 6.85 16.30 -30.37
N ALA A 329 5.76 16.03 -29.66
CA ALA A 329 4.99 14.80 -29.86
C ALA A 329 4.24 14.84 -31.19
N THR A 330 3.63 15.98 -31.54
CA THR A 330 2.92 16.15 -32.82
C THR A 330 3.87 15.96 -34.00
N ASP A 331 5.05 16.57 -33.96
CA ASP A 331 6.10 16.38 -34.98
C ASP A 331 6.46 14.89 -35.13
N MET A 332 6.63 14.18 -34.02
CA MET A 332 6.95 12.75 -34.05
C MET A 332 5.79 11.89 -34.57
N LEU A 333 4.54 12.20 -34.20
CA LEU A 333 3.36 11.49 -34.67
C LEU A 333 3.12 11.70 -36.17
N LEU A 334 3.25 12.93 -36.66
CA LEU A 334 3.11 13.24 -38.08
C LEU A 334 4.30 12.72 -38.90
N SER A 335 5.48 12.60 -38.29
CA SER A 335 6.66 11.99 -38.90
C SER A 335 6.60 10.45 -38.94
N CYS A 336 5.83 9.82 -38.04
CA CYS A 336 5.46 8.40 -38.16
C CYS A 336 4.39 8.29 -39.26
N ARG A 337 4.85 8.22 -40.52
CA ARG A 337 4.02 8.43 -41.72
C ARG A 337 2.82 7.50 -41.89
N ASP A 338 2.79 6.35 -41.20
CA ASP A 338 1.69 5.41 -41.21
C ASP A 338 1.99 4.22 -40.30
N PHE A 339 0.96 3.56 -39.78
CA PHE A 339 1.11 2.23 -39.19
C PHE A 339 0.00 1.29 -39.64
N GLU A 340 0.34 0.00 -39.72
CA GLU A 340 -0.58 -1.06 -40.13
C GLU A 340 -1.59 -1.37 -39.02
N VAL A 341 -2.86 -1.53 -39.40
CA VAL A 341 -3.93 -2.01 -38.52
C VAL A 341 -4.72 -3.14 -39.21
N PRO A 342 -5.38 -4.03 -38.45
CA PRO A 342 -6.17 -5.12 -39.03
C PRO A 342 -7.32 -4.65 -39.94
N ALA A 343 -7.75 -5.48 -40.89
CA ALA A 343 -8.87 -5.15 -41.80
C ALA A 343 -10.19 -4.78 -41.09
N ALA A 344 -10.46 -5.37 -39.93
CA ALA A 344 -11.65 -5.08 -39.14
C ALA A 344 -11.51 -3.83 -38.24
N PHE A 345 -10.32 -3.21 -38.18
CA PHE A 345 -10.11 -2.02 -37.37
C PHE A 345 -11.02 -0.88 -37.85
N GLY A 346 -11.67 -0.23 -36.90
CA GLY A 346 -12.68 0.80 -37.13
C GLY A 346 -14.03 0.35 -37.70
N ASN A 347 -14.21 -0.93 -38.06
CA ASN A 347 -15.46 -1.44 -38.66
C ASN A 347 -15.97 -0.65 -39.89
N LYS A 348 -15.06 -0.08 -40.70
CA LYS A 348 -15.44 0.71 -41.90
C LYS A 348 -16.36 -0.04 -42.86
N ASP A 349 -16.22 -1.37 -42.93
CA ASP A 349 -17.20 -2.28 -43.53
C ASP A 349 -17.21 -3.62 -42.76
N LEU A 350 -18.22 -4.44 -43.01
CA LEU A 350 -18.30 -5.80 -42.49
C LEU A 350 -17.17 -6.66 -43.09
N THR A 351 -16.36 -7.27 -42.22
CA THR A 351 -15.25 -8.14 -42.61
C THR A 351 -15.59 -9.61 -42.38
N PHE A 352 -15.27 -10.44 -43.37
CA PHE A 352 -15.59 -11.88 -43.39
C PHE A 352 -14.38 -12.70 -43.84
N SER A 353 -14.23 -13.88 -43.24
CA SER A 353 -13.32 -14.91 -43.74
C SER A 353 -14.06 -15.89 -44.66
N GLY A 354 -13.43 -16.30 -45.77
CA GLY A 354 -13.97 -17.30 -46.70
C GLY A 354 -14.20 -16.82 -48.13
N ASN A 355 -14.68 -17.72 -48.99
CA ASN A 355 -15.04 -17.44 -50.39
C ASN A 355 -16.41 -16.73 -50.49
N ASP A 356 -16.71 -16.12 -51.64
CA ASP A 356 -17.89 -15.26 -51.82
C ASP A 356 -19.25 -15.92 -51.48
N PRO A 357 -19.50 -17.21 -51.76
CA PRO A 357 -20.74 -17.87 -51.34
C PRO A 357 -20.92 -17.92 -49.81
N LYS A 358 -19.83 -18.13 -49.06
CA LYS A 358 -19.86 -18.12 -47.59
C LYS A 358 -20.08 -16.72 -47.03
N LYS A 359 -19.50 -15.70 -47.65
CA LYS A 359 -19.72 -14.30 -47.28
C LYS A 359 -21.19 -13.91 -47.44
N GLU A 360 -21.78 -14.24 -48.59
CA GLU A 360 -23.18 -13.93 -48.88
C GLU A 360 -24.15 -14.66 -47.93
N GLY A 361 -23.89 -15.94 -47.63
CA GLY A 361 -24.64 -16.68 -46.61
C GLY A 361 -24.57 -16.03 -45.23
N ARG A 362 -23.40 -15.48 -44.86
CA ARG A 362 -23.22 -14.81 -43.56
C ARG A 362 -23.91 -13.45 -43.49
N LEU A 363 -23.91 -12.68 -44.58
CA LEU A 363 -24.65 -11.42 -44.69
C LEU A 363 -26.16 -11.64 -44.51
N LYS A 364 -26.71 -12.66 -45.16
CA LYS A 364 -28.12 -13.05 -45.01
C LYS A 364 -28.45 -13.49 -43.58
N TYR A 365 -27.57 -14.29 -42.97
CA TYR A 365 -27.72 -14.70 -41.57
C TYR A 365 -27.74 -13.49 -40.63
N LEU A 366 -26.79 -12.55 -40.78
CA LEU A 366 -26.74 -11.34 -39.94
C LEU A 366 -27.99 -10.47 -40.13
N SER A 367 -28.42 -10.28 -41.40
CA SER A 367 -29.64 -9.53 -41.73
C SER A 367 -30.86 -10.14 -41.04
N SER A 368 -31.04 -11.47 -41.17
CA SER A 368 -32.15 -12.19 -40.54
C SER A 368 -32.12 -12.05 -39.02
N LYS A 369 -30.95 -12.13 -38.38
CA LYS A 369 -30.87 -11.99 -36.92
C LYS A 369 -31.17 -10.59 -36.42
N ILE A 370 -30.76 -9.55 -37.15
CA ILE A 370 -31.14 -8.18 -36.80
C ILE A 370 -32.65 -7.97 -36.98
N ILE A 371 -33.24 -8.51 -38.06
CA ILE A 371 -34.70 -8.48 -38.27
C ILE A 371 -35.42 -9.23 -37.14
N ASP A 372 -34.98 -10.42 -36.75
CA ASP A 372 -35.55 -11.18 -35.63
C ASP A 372 -35.54 -10.37 -34.33
N LEU A 373 -34.46 -9.62 -34.07
CA LEU A 373 -34.33 -8.76 -32.89
C LEU A 373 -35.30 -7.58 -32.93
N LEU A 374 -35.47 -6.95 -34.10
CA LEU A 374 -36.40 -5.84 -34.31
C LEU A 374 -37.87 -6.29 -34.16
N LEU A 375 -38.23 -7.43 -34.76
CA LEU A 375 -39.60 -7.96 -34.73
C LEU A 375 -40.02 -8.46 -33.34
N LYS A 376 -39.07 -8.88 -32.50
CA LYS A 376 -39.32 -9.30 -31.11
C LYS A 376 -39.44 -8.13 -30.13
N CYS A 377 -39.18 -6.90 -30.56
CA CYS A 377 -39.26 -5.72 -29.70
C CYS A 377 -40.74 -5.34 -29.52
N GLU A 378 -41.38 -5.88 -28.48
CA GLU A 378 -42.76 -5.52 -28.13
C GLU A 378 -42.77 -4.20 -27.33
N SER A 379 -43.41 -3.18 -27.89
CA SER A 379 -43.86 -1.92 -27.25
C SER A 379 -42.86 -0.83 -26.84
N SER A 380 -41.55 -1.09 -26.69
CA SER A 380 -40.60 -0.08 -26.16
C SER A 380 -39.66 0.60 -27.16
N SER A 381 -39.66 0.20 -28.44
CA SER A 381 -38.67 0.60 -29.46
C SER A 381 -37.19 0.44 -29.04
N ILE A 382 -36.91 -0.15 -27.87
CA ILE A 382 -35.56 -0.41 -27.36
C ILE A 382 -35.28 -1.90 -27.49
N VAL A 383 -34.36 -2.24 -28.38
CA VAL A 383 -33.84 -3.59 -28.60
C VAL A 383 -32.69 -3.84 -27.64
N THR A 384 -32.86 -4.79 -26.71
CA THR A 384 -31.79 -5.22 -25.82
C THR A 384 -31.03 -6.38 -26.43
N VAL A 385 -29.70 -6.29 -26.47
CA VAL A 385 -28.79 -7.31 -26.99
C VAL A 385 -27.79 -7.66 -25.90
N ASP A 386 -27.74 -8.92 -25.47
CA ASP A 386 -26.89 -9.36 -24.36
C ASP A 386 -26.10 -10.66 -24.68
N ASP A 387 -25.30 -11.10 -23.72
CA ASP A 387 -24.45 -12.29 -23.84
C ASP A 387 -25.21 -13.63 -23.96
N SER A 388 -26.56 -13.65 -23.88
CA SER A 388 -27.38 -14.86 -24.08
C SER A 388 -27.49 -15.28 -25.54
N LEU A 389 -27.19 -14.37 -26.47
CA LEU A 389 -27.23 -14.64 -27.91
C LEU A 389 -26.08 -15.55 -28.35
N GLU A 390 -26.25 -16.19 -29.51
CA GLU A 390 -25.26 -17.10 -30.08
C GLU A 390 -23.88 -16.42 -30.18
N LYS A 391 -22.82 -17.04 -29.63
CA LYS A 391 -21.45 -16.48 -29.66
C LYS A 391 -20.98 -16.09 -31.05
N GLY A 392 -21.42 -16.80 -32.09
CA GLY A 392 -21.11 -16.45 -33.48
C GLY A 392 -21.72 -15.10 -33.89
N LEU A 393 -22.91 -14.75 -33.42
CA LEU A 393 -23.58 -13.47 -33.72
C LEU A 393 -22.88 -12.31 -33.03
N LEU A 394 -22.32 -12.49 -31.84
CA LEU A 394 -21.68 -11.42 -31.07
C LEU A 394 -20.24 -11.08 -31.49
N GLN A 395 -19.64 -11.88 -32.38
CA GLN A 395 -18.26 -11.72 -32.81
C GLN A 395 -18.04 -10.54 -33.78
N LEU A 396 -16.80 -10.06 -33.82
CA LEU A 396 -16.36 -9.00 -34.75
C LEU A 396 -16.47 -9.45 -36.22
N ASN A 397 -15.92 -10.62 -36.55
CA ASN A 397 -15.90 -11.13 -37.92
C ASN A 397 -17.27 -11.70 -38.29
N GLY A 398 -18.00 -10.98 -39.15
CA GLY A 398 -19.30 -11.38 -39.66
C GLY A 398 -20.41 -11.51 -38.62
N GLY A 399 -20.26 -10.86 -37.46
CA GLY A 399 -21.31 -10.72 -36.44
C GLY A 399 -21.68 -9.26 -36.21
N ILE A 400 -22.54 -9.02 -35.22
CA ILE A 400 -23.14 -7.72 -34.89
C ILE A 400 -22.10 -6.73 -34.36
N ALA A 401 -21.01 -7.19 -33.74
CA ALA A 401 -19.91 -6.33 -33.31
C ALA A 401 -19.21 -5.66 -34.50
N GLY A 402 -19.11 -6.33 -35.65
CA GLY A 402 -18.55 -5.77 -36.88
C GLY A 402 -19.42 -4.67 -37.52
N ALA A 403 -20.69 -4.57 -37.11
CA ALA A 403 -21.63 -3.58 -37.60
C ALA A 403 -21.58 -2.25 -36.81
N VAL A 404 -20.91 -2.22 -35.66
CA VAL A 404 -20.77 -1.04 -34.79
C VAL A 404 -19.82 -0.03 -35.40
N GLY A 405 -20.23 1.24 -35.49
CA GLY A 405 -19.49 2.33 -36.11
C GLY A 405 -19.81 2.55 -37.58
N ASN A 406 -20.67 1.69 -38.15
CA ASN A 406 -21.08 1.71 -39.54
C ASN A 406 -22.61 1.61 -39.63
N ILE A 407 -23.18 0.40 -39.49
CA ILE A 407 -24.64 0.23 -39.44
C ILE A 407 -25.19 0.77 -38.13
N PHE A 408 -24.59 0.41 -36.99
CA PHE A 408 -24.96 0.93 -35.68
C PHE A 408 -24.10 2.15 -35.34
N VAL A 409 -24.75 3.29 -35.13
CA VAL A 409 -24.12 4.57 -34.79
C VAL A 409 -24.67 5.09 -33.47
N LEU A 410 -23.95 6.00 -32.82
CA LEU A 410 -24.37 6.58 -31.55
C LEU A 410 -25.50 7.58 -31.78
N ASP A 411 -26.59 7.45 -31.03
CA ASP A 411 -27.58 8.49 -30.90
C ASP A 411 -27.18 9.46 -29.78
N ASN A 412 -26.94 10.72 -30.14
CA ASN A 412 -26.44 11.72 -29.19
C ASN A 412 -27.47 12.09 -28.12
N GLU A 413 -28.76 11.94 -28.41
CA GLU A 413 -29.86 12.28 -27.49
C GLU A 413 -30.03 11.18 -26.43
N THR A 414 -30.23 9.94 -26.87
CA THR A 414 -30.49 8.81 -25.95
C THR A 414 -29.22 8.17 -25.38
N LYS A 415 -28.05 8.45 -25.97
CA LYS A 415 -26.76 7.76 -25.71
C LYS A 415 -26.78 6.25 -26.02
N LEU A 416 -27.84 5.76 -26.65
CA LEU A 416 -27.95 4.39 -27.16
C LEU A 416 -27.49 4.31 -28.61
N MET A 417 -27.34 3.10 -29.15
CA MET A 417 -27.04 2.94 -30.58
C MET A 417 -28.33 3.00 -31.40
N LYS A 418 -28.27 3.57 -32.60
CA LYS A 418 -29.33 3.52 -33.60
C LYS A 418 -28.79 2.98 -34.92
N ILE A 419 -29.67 2.55 -35.81
CA ILE A 419 -29.28 2.26 -37.19
C ILE A 419 -29.02 3.60 -37.90
N THR A 420 -27.92 3.70 -38.65
CA THR A 420 -27.55 4.93 -39.37
C THR A 420 -28.60 5.36 -40.38
N GLU A 421 -28.82 6.65 -40.53
CA GLU A 421 -29.64 7.22 -41.61
C GLU A 421 -28.78 7.63 -42.82
N ASN A 422 -27.45 7.64 -42.64
CA ASN A 422 -26.52 8.05 -43.68
C ASN A 422 -26.04 6.85 -44.49
N TRP A 423 -26.75 6.59 -45.59
CA TRP A 423 -26.49 5.50 -46.53
C TRP A 423 -25.11 5.59 -47.20
N ASP A 424 -24.63 6.81 -47.48
CA ASP A 424 -23.40 7.02 -48.25
C ASP A 424 -22.15 6.61 -47.47
N LEU A 425 -22.22 6.62 -46.13
CA LEU A 425 -21.14 6.20 -45.24
C LEU A 425 -21.02 4.68 -45.10
N LEU A 426 -22.02 3.91 -45.57
CA LEU A 426 -21.99 2.46 -45.48
C LEU A 426 -21.04 1.85 -46.52
N GLY A 427 -20.19 0.92 -46.07
CA GLY A 427 -19.43 0.03 -46.95
C GLY A 427 -20.34 -0.95 -47.72
N ASP A 428 -19.80 -1.57 -48.77
CA ASP A 428 -20.60 -2.37 -49.71
C ASP A 428 -21.33 -3.54 -49.05
N HIS A 429 -20.67 -4.24 -48.12
CA HIS A 429 -21.32 -5.34 -47.39
C HIS A 429 -22.36 -4.82 -46.40
N ALA A 430 -22.06 -3.72 -45.70
CA ALA A 430 -22.99 -3.09 -44.78
C ALA A 430 -24.24 -2.55 -45.50
N LYS A 431 -24.09 -1.97 -46.70
CA LYS A 431 -25.19 -1.56 -47.58
C LYS A 431 -26.14 -2.72 -47.86
N ARG A 432 -25.62 -3.88 -48.24
CA ARG A 432 -26.46 -5.07 -48.50
C ARG A 432 -27.26 -5.49 -47.26
N VAL A 433 -26.63 -5.54 -46.09
CA VAL A 433 -27.32 -5.87 -44.83
C VAL A 433 -28.39 -4.84 -44.51
N PHE A 434 -28.08 -3.56 -44.68
CA PHE A 434 -29.03 -2.47 -44.45
C PHE A 434 -30.25 -2.56 -45.39
N VAL A 435 -30.06 -2.81 -46.71
CA VAL A 435 -31.20 -2.98 -47.64
C VAL A 435 -32.10 -4.11 -47.16
N ASN A 436 -31.51 -5.27 -46.85
CA ASN A 436 -32.27 -6.44 -46.40
C ASN A 436 -33.10 -6.14 -45.14
N ILE A 437 -32.54 -5.38 -44.19
CA ILE A 437 -33.23 -4.97 -42.97
C ILE A 437 -34.34 -3.96 -43.30
N HIS A 438 -34.05 -2.94 -44.11
CA HIS A 438 -34.98 -1.87 -44.47
C HIS A 438 -36.18 -2.36 -45.29
N GLU A 439 -35.97 -3.35 -46.17
CA GLU A 439 -37.06 -4.00 -46.93
C GLU A 439 -38.08 -4.70 -46.03
N LYS A 440 -37.64 -5.22 -44.88
CA LYS A 440 -38.50 -5.94 -43.91
C LYS A 440 -39.00 -5.05 -42.78
N CYS A 441 -38.25 -4.03 -42.40
CA CYS A 441 -38.56 -3.11 -41.31
C CYS A 441 -38.36 -1.66 -41.79
N ARG A 442 -39.46 -0.92 -42.08
CA ARG A 442 -39.38 0.42 -42.70
C ARG A 442 -39.00 1.54 -41.71
N ASN A 443 -39.40 1.45 -40.45
CA ASN A 443 -39.21 2.54 -39.47
C ASN A 443 -37.94 2.35 -38.62
N LEU A 444 -36.77 2.15 -39.25
CA LEU A 444 -35.52 1.83 -38.53
C LEU A 444 -35.07 2.94 -37.56
N HIS A 445 -35.41 4.19 -37.84
CA HIS A 445 -35.05 5.36 -37.03
C HIS A 445 -35.75 5.40 -35.65
N GLU A 446 -36.86 4.67 -35.48
CA GLU A 446 -37.59 4.59 -34.20
C GLU A 446 -36.86 3.70 -33.19
N TYR A 447 -36.02 2.77 -33.66
CA TYR A 447 -35.39 1.77 -32.80
C TYR A 447 -34.11 2.29 -32.15
N ARG A 448 -33.90 1.91 -30.89
CA ARG A 448 -32.64 2.09 -30.15
C ARG A 448 -32.13 0.75 -29.68
N PHE A 449 -30.82 0.58 -29.66
CA PHE A 449 -30.15 -0.65 -29.28
C PHE A 449 -29.37 -0.44 -27.99
N CYS A 450 -29.71 -1.23 -26.98
CA CYS A 450 -29.00 -1.33 -25.71
C CYS A 450 -28.14 -2.60 -25.72
N PHE A 451 -26.84 -2.45 -25.91
CA PHE A 451 -25.89 -3.57 -25.94
C PHE A 451 -25.31 -3.82 -24.55
N LYS A 452 -25.69 -4.94 -23.93
CA LYS A 452 -25.24 -5.43 -22.63
C LYS A 452 -24.29 -6.63 -22.81
N ILE A 453 -23.24 -6.43 -23.61
CA ILE A 453 -22.31 -7.49 -24.03
C ILE A 453 -20.91 -7.20 -23.47
N TYR A 454 -20.26 -8.23 -22.93
CA TYR A 454 -18.88 -8.11 -22.49
C TYR A 454 -17.90 -7.92 -23.66
N LYS A 455 -16.96 -6.98 -23.54
CA LYS A 455 -15.92 -6.70 -24.56
C LYS A 455 -16.48 -6.30 -25.93
N PHE A 456 -17.59 -5.58 -25.96
CA PHE A 456 -18.23 -5.11 -27.18
C PHE A 456 -17.68 -3.75 -27.65
N PRO A 457 -17.60 -3.46 -28.97
CA PRO A 457 -17.09 -2.19 -29.47
C PRO A 457 -17.88 -0.97 -28.97
N LYS A 458 -17.16 0.10 -28.61
CA LYS A 458 -17.69 1.37 -28.11
C LYS A 458 -17.58 2.50 -29.13
N LEU A 459 -18.57 3.40 -29.08
CA LEU A 459 -18.65 4.62 -29.89
C LEU A 459 -18.40 5.91 -29.10
N SER A 460 -18.42 5.86 -27.77
CA SER A 460 -18.02 6.95 -26.88
C SER A 460 -17.19 6.41 -25.70
N PHE A 461 -16.51 7.31 -24.99
CA PHE A 461 -15.91 7.00 -23.68
C PHE A 461 -16.94 7.12 -22.54
N ASP A 462 -18.23 7.19 -22.86
CA ASP A 462 -19.26 7.29 -21.84
C ASP A 462 -19.37 5.99 -21.04
N CYS A 463 -19.87 6.17 -19.82
CA CYS A 463 -20.18 5.09 -18.92
C CYS A 463 -21.37 4.30 -19.47
N THR A 464 -21.23 2.98 -19.51
CA THR A 464 -22.32 2.06 -19.87
C THR A 464 -22.76 1.30 -18.62
N GLU A 465 -23.93 0.67 -18.70
CA GLU A 465 -24.44 -0.22 -17.64
C GLU A 465 -23.41 -1.30 -17.25
N PHE A 466 -22.55 -1.72 -18.18
CA PHE A 466 -21.47 -2.65 -17.89
C PHE A 466 -20.46 -2.11 -16.86
N GLU A 467 -19.96 -0.88 -17.03
CA GLU A 467 -19.02 -0.29 -16.05
C GLU A 467 -19.71 -0.03 -14.73
N GLU A 468 -20.96 0.44 -14.76
CA GLU A 468 -21.73 0.64 -13.53
C GLU A 468 -21.92 -0.67 -12.77
N ASN A 469 -22.17 -1.78 -13.46
CA ASN A 469 -22.32 -3.09 -12.84
C ASN A 469 -21.02 -3.58 -12.20
N ILE A 470 -19.86 -3.30 -12.80
CA ILE A 470 -18.55 -3.57 -12.16
C ILE A 470 -18.38 -2.71 -10.91
N THR A 471 -18.73 -1.44 -10.97
CA THR A 471 -18.68 -0.54 -9.80
C THR A 471 -19.62 -1.01 -8.69
N ARG A 472 -20.85 -1.41 -9.02
CA ARG A 472 -21.82 -1.99 -8.08
C ARG A 472 -21.30 -3.30 -7.48
N ASP A 473 -20.71 -4.19 -8.30
CA ASP A 473 -20.08 -5.42 -7.83
C ASP A 473 -18.97 -5.14 -6.81
N PHE A 474 -18.11 -4.16 -7.07
CA PHE A 474 -17.09 -3.72 -6.11
C PHE A 474 -17.71 -3.21 -4.80
N LEU A 475 -18.68 -2.30 -4.86
CA LEU A 475 -19.32 -1.75 -3.67
C LEU A 475 -20.05 -2.83 -2.85
N ASN A 476 -20.64 -3.83 -3.51
CA ASN A 476 -21.26 -4.98 -2.86
C ASN A 476 -20.25 -5.89 -2.15
N LYS A 477 -19.01 -5.94 -2.64
CA LYS A 477 -17.93 -6.80 -2.11
C LYS A 477 -17.00 -6.07 -1.14
N LEU A 478 -17.11 -4.74 -1.04
CA LEU A 478 -16.33 -3.92 -0.11
C LEU A 478 -17.01 -3.84 1.25
N LEU A 479 -16.30 -4.25 2.29
CA LEU A 479 -16.78 -4.30 3.67
C LEU A 479 -15.86 -3.48 4.58
N PHE A 480 -16.46 -2.66 5.44
CA PHE A 480 -15.78 -1.90 6.48
C PHE A 480 -16.02 -2.55 7.83
N TYR A 481 -14.93 -2.92 8.48
CA TYR A 481 -14.89 -3.49 9.81
C TYR A 481 -14.22 -2.45 10.71
N SER A 482 -15.04 -1.66 11.40
CA SER A 482 -14.60 -0.57 12.30
C SER A 482 -14.80 -0.95 13.76
N ASN A 483 -14.23 -0.19 14.70
CA ASN A 483 -14.24 -0.56 16.13
C ASN A 483 -13.65 -1.96 16.41
N GLN A 484 -12.69 -2.39 15.59
CA GLN A 484 -12.06 -3.70 15.79
C GLN A 484 -11.08 -3.68 16.96
N ALA A 485 -10.83 -4.85 17.55
CA ALA A 485 -9.86 -5.02 18.61
C ALA A 485 -8.48 -4.47 18.19
N ASP A 486 -7.83 -3.71 19.07
CA ASP A 486 -6.46 -3.26 18.87
C ASP A 486 -5.43 -4.39 19.07
N GLU A 487 -4.15 -4.07 18.91
CA GLU A 487 -3.03 -5.01 19.01
C GLU A 487 -2.99 -5.80 20.33
N LYS A 488 -3.36 -5.17 21.46
CA LYS A 488 -3.41 -5.82 22.77
C LYS A 488 -4.65 -6.70 22.93
N ASN A 489 -5.79 -6.22 22.45
CA ASN A 489 -7.05 -6.95 22.56
C ASN A 489 -7.08 -8.20 21.65
N VAL A 490 -6.48 -8.15 20.47
CA VAL A 490 -6.32 -9.34 19.60
C VAL A 490 -5.50 -10.42 20.30
N GLU A 491 -4.41 -10.03 20.98
CA GLU A 491 -3.62 -10.97 21.80
C GLU A 491 -4.46 -11.59 22.92
N LEU A 492 -5.22 -10.77 23.66
CA LEU A 492 -6.06 -11.26 24.76
C LEU A 492 -7.11 -12.26 24.26
N ILE A 493 -7.76 -11.97 23.12
CA ILE A 493 -8.73 -12.89 22.49
C ILE A 493 -8.07 -14.23 22.17
N LEU A 494 -6.90 -14.20 21.51
CA LEU A 494 -6.21 -15.44 21.12
C LEU A 494 -5.75 -16.24 22.35
N LYS A 495 -5.22 -15.59 23.39
CA LYS A 495 -4.83 -16.24 24.65
C LYS A 495 -6.00 -16.96 25.30
N ASN A 496 -7.15 -16.30 25.42
CA ASN A 496 -8.37 -16.90 25.99
C ASN A 496 -8.85 -18.11 25.17
N GLU A 497 -8.68 -18.09 23.84
CA GLU A 497 -9.05 -19.22 22.99
C GLU A 497 -8.06 -20.39 23.06
N ILE A 498 -6.76 -20.10 23.20
CA ILE A 498 -5.73 -21.12 23.48
C ILE A 498 -6.07 -21.82 24.80
N GLU A 499 -6.41 -21.04 25.84
CA GLU A 499 -6.80 -21.54 27.15
C GLU A 499 -8.03 -22.48 27.03
N ARG A 500 -9.08 -22.06 26.33
CA ARG A 500 -10.26 -22.92 26.13
C ARG A 500 -9.95 -24.18 25.33
N TYR A 501 -9.06 -24.12 24.35
CA TYR A 501 -8.78 -25.26 23.47
C TYR A 501 -8.04 -26.39 24.19
N GLU A 502 -7.00 -26.06 24.96
CA GLU A 502 -6.14 -27.06 25.59
C GLU A 502 -6.74 -27.62 26.89
N HIS A 503 -8.09 -27.60 27.07
CA HIS A 503 -8.85 -28.16 28.20
C HIS A 503 -8.15 -29.35 28.88
N SER A 504 -7.23 -29.03 29.77
CA SER A 504 -6.38 -29.99 30.44
C SER A 504 -6.59 -29.76 31.90
N HIS A 505 -6.90 -30.84 32.60
CA HIS A 505 -6.92 -30.90 34.05
C HIS A 505 -5.49 -30.81 34.63
N GLN A 506 -4.56 -30.20 33.87
CA GLN A 506 -3.15 -30.08 34.22
C GLN A 506 -2.88 -28.74 34.94
N ASN A 507 -1.93 -28.79 35.87
CA ASN A 507 -1.55 -27.65 36.68
C ASN A 507 -0.84 -26.57 35.82
N HIS A 508 -0.93 -25.29 36.22
CA HIS A 508 -0.12 -24.15 35.69
C HIS A 508 -0.51 -23.55 34.33
N PHE A 509 -1.79 -23.62 33.98
CA PHE A 509 -2.26 -23.41 32.62
C PHE A 509 -2.22 -21.96 32.10
N LYS A 510 -2.31 -20.93 32.96
CA LYS A 510 -2.24 -19.52 32.51
C LYS A 510 -0.85 -19.15 31.99
N ALA A 511 0.21 -19.47 32.76
CA ALA A 511 1.59 -19.25 32.34
C ALA A 511 1.95 -20.08 31.10
N LYS A 512 1.46 -21.33 31.02
CA LYS A 512 1.63 -22.16 29.82
C LYS A 512 0.90 -21.58 28.61
N THR A 513 -0.29 -21.01 28.78
CA THR A 513 -1.04 -20.33 27.71
C THR A 513 -0.28 -19.13 27.16
N ASP A 514 0.26 -18.27 28.03
CA ASP A 514 1.06 -17.12 27.62
C ASP A 514 2.33 -17.54 26.88
N ALA A 515 3.02 -18.60 27.34
CA ALA A 515 4.18 -19.16 26.66
C ALA A 515 3.81 -19.77 25.29
N ILE A 516 2.70 -20.51 25.21
CA ILE A 516 2.18 -21.08 23.95
C ILE A 516 1.89 -19.97 22.95
N PHE A 517 1.20 -18.90 23.38
CA PHE A 517 0.95 -17.73 22.55
C PHE A 517 2.27 -17.12 22.06
N ALA A 518 3.22 -16.85 22.97
CA ALA A 518 4.49 -16.22 22.63
C ALA A 518 5.26 -17.02 21.57
N LYS A 519 5.35 -18.35 21.72
CA LYS A 519 6.04 -19.21 20.75
C LYS A 519 5.29 -19.34 19.44
N TYR A 520 3.96 -19.45 19.49
CA TYR A 520 3.13 -19.52 18.30
C TYR A 520 3.20 -18.22 17.48
N HIS A 521 3.06 -17.07 18.13
CA HIS A 521 3.17 -15.76 17.48
C HIS A 521 4.58 -15.52 16.94
N ASP A 522 5.65 -15.92 17.64
CA ASP A 522 7.03 -15.82 17.13
C ASP A 522 7.23 -16.61 15.84
N VAL A 523 6.69 -17.83 15.74
CA VAL A 523 6.75 -18.64 14.50
C VAL A 523 6.02 -17.93 13.35
N ILE A 524 4.83 -17.39 13.60
CA ILE A 524 4.06 -16.62 12.60
C ILE A 524 4.76 -15.32 12.23
N GLN A 525 5.36 -14.63 13.19
CA GLN A 525 6.10 -13.39 12.94
C GLN A 525 7.37 -13.64 12.12
N ASN A 526 8.08 -14.74 12.37
CA ASN A 526 9.24 -15.15 11.56
C ASN A 526 8.82 -15.50 10.13
N TRP A 527 7.70 -16.20 9.95
CA TRP A 527 7.08 -16.39 8.63
C TRP A 527 6.69 -15.05 7.99
N TRP A 528 6.12 -14.13 8.77
CA TRP A 528 5.72 -12.81 8.31
C TRP A 528 6.92 -11.93 7.90
N LYS A 529 8.09 -12.10 8.53
CA LYS A 529 9.31 -11.33 8.21
C LYS A 529 10.04 -11.81 6.95
N GLN A 530 9.66 -12.94 6.35
CA GLN A 530 10.34 -13.49 5.17
C GLN A 530 10.34 -12.49 3.99
N PRO A 531 11.52 -12.13 3.45
CA PRO A 531 11.62 -11.18 2.34
C PRO A 531 11.36 -11.85 0.99
N ASN A 532 10.76 -11.11 0.05
CA ASN A 532 10.61 -11.42 -1.38
C ASN A 532 9.71 -12.62 -1.73
N GLN A 533 9.74 -13.71 -0.96
CA GLN A 533 8.92 -14.90 -1.15
C GLN A 533 8.57 -15.54 0.20
N ALA A 534 7.36 -16.09 0.30
CA ALA A 534 6.92 -16.86 1.46
C ALA A 534 6.08 -18.08 1.04
N LEU A 535 6.03 -19.08 1.90
CA LEU A 535 5.07 -20.19 1.78
C LEU A 535 3.68 -19.72 2.22
N TYR A 536 2.62 -20.31 1.67
CA TYR A 536 1.28 -20.07 2.20
C TYR A 536 1.15 -20.78 3.54
N LEU A 537 0.49 -20.16 4.52
CA LEU A 537 0.03 -20.88 5.70
C LEU A 537 -1.22 -21.69 5.31
N THR A 538 -1.19 -22.99 5.55
CA THR A 538 -2.25 -23.95 5.22
C THR A 538 -2.48 -24.86 6.44
N ARG A 539 -3.35 -25.88 6.31
CA ARG A 539 -3.56 -26.86 7.39
C ARG A 539 -2.27 -27.58 7.82
N GLU A 540 -1.33 -27.79 6.90
CA GLU A 540 -0.08 -28.52 7.13
C GLU A 540 1.14 -27.73 6.62
N PRO A 541 2.20 -27.56 7.43
CA PRO A 541 2.39 -28.08 8.78
C PRO A 541 1.57 -27.28 9.82
N ASN A 542 1.03 -27.98 10.82
CA ASN A 542 0.32 -27.34 11.92
C ASN A 542 1.30 -26.64 12.89
N LEU A 543 1.66 -25.39 12.59
CA LEU A 543 2.62 -24.60 13.37
C LEU A 543 2.17 -24.43 14.83
N PHE A 544 0.86 -24.42 15.08
CA PHE A 544 0.32 -24.34 16.43
C PHE A 544 0.61 -25.61 17.24
N LYS A 545 0.40 -26.81 16.67
CA LYS A 545 0.78 -28.09 17.33
C LYS A 545 2.28 -28.15 17.63
N HIS A 546 3.13 -27.66 16.72
CA HIS A 546 4.57 -27.58 16.96
C HIS A 546 4.93 -26.65 18.12
N ALA A 547 4.21 -25.53 18.30
CA ALA A 547 4.43 -24.63 19.43
C ALA A 547 4.03 -25.27 20.77
N ILE A 548 2.93 -26.03 20.79
CA ILE A 548 2.40 -26.68 22.01
C ILE A 548 3.26 -27.84 22.50
N ASN A 549 3.65 -28.75 21.61
CA ASN A 549 4.19 -30.07 21.98
C ASN A 549 5.42 -29.99 22.90
N ASN A 550 6.15 -28.88 22.85
CA ASN A 550 7.30 -28.62 23.73
C ASN A 550 6.84 -27.97 25.06
N ILE A 551 6.04 -26.89 25.00
CA ILE A 551 5.71 -26.07 26.17
C ILE A 551 4.86 -26.80 27.20
N ILE A 552 3.92 -27.66 26.78
CA ILE A 552 3.09 -28.39 27.76
C ILE A 552 3.92 -29.34 28.61
N ARG A 553 4.98 -29.93 28.04
CA ARG A 553 5.85 -30.91 28.69
C ARG A 553 6.99 -30.26 29.46
N ASP A 554 7.38 -29.04 29.06
CA ASP A 554 8.46 -28.30 29.70
C ASP A 554 8.08 -27.84 31.12
N PRO A 555 9.08 -27.69 32.02
CA PRO A 555 8.90 -27.06 33.32
C PRO A 555 8.27 -25.66 33.22
N LEU A 556 7.53 -25.24 34.26
CA LEU A 556 6.94 -23.90 34.36
C LEU A 556 8.00 -22.80 34.21
N MET A 557 9.18 -23.02 34.77
CA MET A 557 10.34 -22.13 34.65
C MET A 557 10.75 -21.87 33.19
N SER A 558 10.72 -22.91 32.34
CA SER A 558 10.97 -22.77 30.90
C SER A 558 9.89 -21.93 30.22
N SER A 559 8.62 -22.09 30.63
CA SER A 559 7.51 -21.27 30.13
C SER A 559 7.67 -19.80 30.49
N LEU A 560 8.03 -19.50 31.74
CA LEU A 560 8.30 -18.13 32.21
C LEU A 560 9.48 -17.48 31.47
N ASN A 561 10.54 -18.24 31.24
CA ASN A 561 11.68 -17.79 30.44
C ASN A 561 11.26 -17.46 28.99
N VAL A 562 10.44 -18.30 28.35
CA VAL A 562 9.91 -18.03 27.00
C VAL A 562 9.09 -16.75 26.96
N ILE A 563 8.25 -16.50 27.98
CA ILE A 563 7.46 -15.27 28.08
C ILE A 563 8.37 -14.05 28.10
N TYR A 564 9.36 -14.02 29.00
CA TYR A 564 10.26 -12.86 29.08
C TYR A 564 11.14 -12.72 27.84
N MET A 565 11.71 -13.81 27.34
CA MET A 565 12.52 -13.80 26.12
C MET A 565 11.73 -13.26 24.93
N SER A 566 10.44 -13.56 24.81
CA SER A 566 9.60 -13.00 23.75
C SER A 566 9.45 -11.47 23.84
N LYS A 567 9.46 -10.90 25.05
CA LYS A 567 9.44 -9.44 25.27
C LYS A 567 10.70 -8.76 24.76
N ILE A 568 11.87 -9.43 24.79
CA ILE A 568 13.16 -8.79 24.47
C ILE A 568 13.78 -9.26 23.15
N LYS A 569 13.38 -10.42 22.60
CA LYS A 569 14.00 -11.04 21.42
C LYS A 569 13.96 -10.16 20.17
N HIS A 570 12.95 -9.31 20.03
CA HIS A 570 12.84 -8.38 18.90
C HIS A 570 13.86 -7.23 18.97
N LEU A 571 14.43 -6.98 20.15
CA LEU A 571 15.47 -6.00 20.43
C LEU A 571 16.83 -6.63 20.09
N ASN A 572 17.10 -6.79 18.80
CA ASN A 572 18.37 -7.37 18.31
C ASN A 572 19.52 -6.34 18.37
N TYR A 573 19.70 -5.73 19.53
CA TYR A 573 20.70 -4.72 19.79
C TYR A 573 21.74 -5.23 20.79
N THR A 574 22.98 -4.80 20.62
CA THR A 574 24.12 -5.20 21.43
C THR A 574 24.85 -3.98 21.98
N PHE A 575 25.52 -4.18 23.11
CA PHE A 575 26.37 -3.20 23.77
C PHE A 575 27.83 -3.33 23.34
N SER A 576 28.59 -2.25 23.49
CA SER A 576 30.03 -2.23 23.28
C SER A 576 30.72 -3.16 24.29
N LYS A 577 31.90 -3.66 23.93
CA LYS A 577 32.68 -4.55 24.79
C LYS A 577 32.99 -3.90 26.15
N ASP A 578 33.36 -2.62 26.15
CA ASP A 578 33.65 -1.84 27.35
C ASP A 578 32.42 -1.70 28.28
N ALA A 579 31.25 -1.39 27.71
CA ALA A 579 30.01 -1.31 28.48
C ALA A 579 29.67 -2.65 29.14
N VAL A 580 29.80 -3.77 28.41
CA VAL A 580 29.56 -5.12 28.93
C VAL A 580 30.59 -5.51 30.00
N GLU A 581 31.87 -5.19 29.78
CA GLU A 581 32.97 -5.49 30.71
C GLU A 581 32.88 -4.68 32.01
N THR A 582 32.24 -3.51 31.99
CA THR A 582 31.99 -2.73 33.22
C THR A 582 31.14 -3.50 34.22
N LEU A 583 30.25 -4.40 33.78
CA LEU A 583 29.53 -5.30 34.68
C LEU A 583 30.33 -6.55 35.06
N SER A 584 31.36 -6.90 34.28
CA SER A 584 32.05 -8.20 34.35
C SER A 584 32.92 -8.40 35.60
N SER A 585 33.56 -7.34 36.11
CA SER A 585 34.40 -7.42 37.31
C SER A 585 33.60 -7.84 38.54
N GLU A 586 32.35 -7.39 38.64
CA GLU A 586 31.49 -7.68 39.78
C GLU A 586 30.70 -8.98 39.61
N PHE A 587 30.38 -9.35 38.36
CA PHE A 587 29.83 -10.66 38.06
C PHE A 587 30.79 -11.81 38.39
N LEU A 588 32.11 -11.67 38.29
CA LEU A 588 33.04 -12.79 38.45
C LEU A 588 33.14 -13.34 39.88
N PHE A 589 32.90 -12.53 40.91
CA PHE A 589 33.17 -12.88 42.31
C PHE A 589 31.91 -13.10 43.16
N SER A 590 30.76 -12.64 42.70
CA SER A 590 29.50 -12.69 43.44
C SER A 590 28.63 -13.87 43.02
N ASN A 591 28.23 -14.71 43.99
CA ASN A 591 27.20 -15.73 43.76
C ASN A 591 25.80 -15.11 43.66
N ASN A 592 25.58 -13.95 44.31
CA ASN A 592 24.33 -13.21 44.26
C ASN A 592 24.62 -11.74 44.00
N LEU A 593 24.13 -11.20 42.88
CA LEU A 593 24.32 -9.81 42.49
C LEU A 593 22.98 -9.11 42.29
N ILE A 594 22.84 -7.91 42.83
CA ILE A 594 21.75 -6.97 42.53
C ILE A 594 22.31 -5.89 41.61
N VAL A 595 21.76 -5.79 40.41
CA VAL A 595 22.09 -4.77 39.40
C VAL A 595 21.00 -3.71 39.40
N ILE A 596 21.35 -2.51 39.85
CA ILE A 596 20.46 -1.36 39.88
C ILE A 596 20.54 -0.65 38.54
N THR A 597 19.41 -0.43 37.89
CA THR A 597 19.31 0.20 36.57
C THR A 597 18.07 1.08 36.48
N LYS A 598 18.11 2.07 35.60
CA LYS A 598 16.94 2.87 35.22
C LYS A 598 16.10 2.18 34.12
N ASN A 599 16.65 1.18 33.44
CA ASN A 599 15.93 0.39 32.45
C ASN A 599 16.28 -1.10 32.53
N THR A 600 15.36 -1.88 33.11
CA THR A 600 15.53 -3.32 33.32
C THR A 600 15.70 -4.11 32.03
N VAL A 601 14.96 -3.77 30.97
CA VAL A 601 15.01 -4.47 29.66
C VAL A 601 16.37 -4.36 29.00
N LEU A 602 16.94 -3.15 28.92
CA LEU A 602 18.25 -2.92 28.29
C LEU A 602 19.39 -3.56 29.09
N THR A 603 19.33 -3.49 30.42
CA THR A 603 20.30 -4.18 31.29
C THR A 603 20.20 -5.70 31.14
N VAL A 604 19.00 -6.28 31.00
CA VAL A 604 18.86 -7.73 30.73
C VAL A 604 19.56 -8.12 29.43
N LEU A 605 19.39 -7.36 28.34
CA LEU A 605 20.10 -7.62 27.07
C LEU A 605 21.63 -7.61 27.26
N LYS A 606 22.12 -6.62 28.02
CA LYS A 606 23.54 -6.48 28.34
C LYS A 606 24.07 -7.65 29.18
N VAL A 607 23.30 -8.13 30.15
CA VAL A 607 23.64 -9.32 30.97
C VAL A 607 23.64 -10.60 30.14
N ILE A 608 22.66 -10.81 29.26
CA ILE A 608 22.63 -11.95 28.33
C ILE A 608 23.88 -11.92 27.43
N GLN A 609 24.23 -10.74 26.90
CA GLN A 609 25.43 -10.56 26.09
C GLN A 609 26.72 -10.90 26.87
N TYR A 610 26.79 -10.56 28.16
CA TYR A 610 27.90 -10.95 29.04
C TYR A 610 27.98 -12.47 29.23
N LEU A 611 26.85 -13.12 29.53
CA LEU A 611 26.79 -14.57 29.78
C LEU A 611 27.07 -15.41 28.54
N LYS A 612 26.90 -14.85 27.34
CA LYS A 612 27.13 -15.51 26.04
C LYS A 612 26.36 -16.84 25.97
N ASN A 613 27.10 -17.96 25.97
CA ASN A 613 26.56 -19.32 25.82
C ASN A 613 26.30 -20.01 27.16
N LYS A 614 26.52 -19.33 28.30
CA LYS A 614 26.22 -19.93 29.61
C LYS A 614 24.71 -20.10 29.76
N GLU A 615 24.29 -21.29 30.20
CA GLU A 615 22.88 -21.60 30.39
C GLU A 615 22.26 -20.68 31.46
N HIS A 616 21.17 -20.00 31.09
CA HIS A 616 20.50 -19.05 31.95
C HIS A 616 18.99 -19.08 31.77
N THR A 617 18.28 -18.74 32.85
CA THR A 617 16.82 -18.61 32.89
C THR A 617 16.45 -17.24 33.40
N ILE A 618 15.56 -16.55 32.67
CA ILE A 618 15.07 -15.22 33.03
C ILE A 618 13.67 -15.34 33.61
N LEU A 619 13.46 -14.70 34.76
CA LEU A 619 12.23 -14.78 35.55
C LEU A 619 11.76 -13.38 35.94
N ASP A 620 10.58 -13.01 35.45
CA ASP A 620 9.93 -11.74 35.74
C ASP A 620 9.21 -11.85 37.09
N LEU A 621 9.75 -11.22 38.13
CA LEU A 621 9.21 -11.32 39.47
C LEU A 621 7.81 -10.71 39.58
N GLU A 622 7.49 -9.68 38.82
CA GLU A 622 6.13 -9.11 38.82
C GLU A 622 5.12 -10.08 38.22
N TYR A 623 5.51 -10.76 37.14
CA TYR A 623 4.66 -11.81 36.56
C TYR A 623 4.47 -12.97 37.55
N ILE A 624 5.56 -13.41 38.19
CA ILE A 624 5.52 -14.49 39.19
C ILE A 624 4.64 -14.10 40.38
N VAL A 625 4.70 -12.83 40.83
CA VAL A 625 3.87 -12.28 41.92
C VAL A 625 2.36 -12.40 41.65
N ASN A 626 1.96 -12.54 40.39
CA ASN A 626 0.56 -12.65 39.99
C ASN A 626 0.14 -14.09 39.61
N LEU A 627 1.01 -15.08 39.85
CA LEU A 627 0.68 -16.48 39.59
C LEU A 627 -0.29 -17.03 40.65
N PRO A 628 -1.19 -17.96 40.26
CA PRO A 628 -1.94 -18.75 41.23
C PRO A 628 -1.02 -19.48 42.23
N GLU A 629 -1.48 -19.67 43.47
CA GLU A 629 -0.70 -20.31 44.55
C GLU A 629 -0.14 -21.68 44.15
N LYS A 630 -0.95 -22.50 43.47
CA LYS A 630 -0.52 -23.80 42.93
C LYS A 630 0.67 -23.68 41.96
N ASP A 631 0.73 -22.63 41.16
CA ASP A 631 1.79 -22.38 40.16
C ASP A 631 3.07 -21.90 40.84
N CYS A 632 2.93 -21.11 41.91
CA CYS A 632 4.07 -20.75 42.76
C CYS A 632 4.68 -21.97 43.46
N ASN A 633 3.86 -22.89 43.97
CA ASN A 633 4.36 -24.10 44.63
C ASN A 633 5.16 -24.99 43.66
N ALA A 634 4.69 -25.14 42.42
CA ALA A 634 5.44 -25.89 41.41
C ALA A 634 6.73 -25.18 41.00
N LEU A 635 6.68 -23.86 40.79
CA LEU A 635 7.88 -23.07 40.52
C LEU A 635 8.91 -23.21 41.66
N HIS A 636 8.46 -23.19 42.91
CA HIS A 636 9.32 -23.42 44.07
C HIS A 636 10.00 -24.81 44.01
N VAL A 637 9.25 -25.86 43.67
CA VAL A 637 9.82 -27.22 43.54
C VAL A 637 10.83 -27.28 42.39
N GLU A 638 10.49 -26.73 41.23
CA GLU A 638 11.37 -26.70 40.06
C GLU A 638 12.69 -25.97 40.39
N LEU A 639 12.61 -24.76 40.94
CA LEU A 639 13.77 -23.97 41.35
C LEU A 639 14.62 -24.65 42.44
N SER A 640 14.03 -25.52 43.26
CA SER A 640 14.77 -26.29 44.28
C SER A 640 15.49 -27.52 43.70
N SER A 641 15.19 -27.90 42.45
CA SER A 641 15.65 -29.15 41.80
C SER A 641 16.59 -28.94 40.60
N THR A 642 16.98 -27.69 40.32
CA THR A 642 17.82 -27.32 39.17
C THR A 642 19.31 -27.63 39.37
N ASN A 643 20.02 -27.81 38.25
CA ASN A 643 21.48 -28.06 38.24
C ASN A 643 22.27 -26.88 38.79
N ASP A 644 23.37 -27.15 39.50
CA ASP A 644 24.18 -26.14 40.21
C ASP A 644 24.84 -25.10 39.27
N ASP A 645 25.05 -25.42 37.98
CA ASP A 645 25.75 -24.54 37.02
C ASP A 645 24.84 -23.48 36.34
N GLN A 646 23.52 -23.60 36.49
CA GLN A 646 22.54 -22.71 35.84
C GLN A 646 22.53 -21.31 36.46
N VAL A 647 22.48 -20.26 35.61
CA VAL A 647 22.36 -18.86 36.06
C VAL A 647 20.91 -18.42 36.07
N PHE A 648 20.44 -17.81 37.16
CA PHE A 648 19.11 -17.21 37.24
C PHE A 648 19.19 -15.69 37.13
N ILE A 649 18.39 -15.11 36.23
CA ILE A 649 18.22 -13.67 36.08
C ILE A 649 16.80 -13.32 36.51
N PHE A 650 16.66 -12.69 37.67
CA PHE A 650 15.38 -12.18 38.15
C PHE A 650 15.23 -10.71 37.76
N VAL A 651 14.09 -10.34 37.19
CA VAL A 651 13.79 -8.96 36.81
C VAL A 651 12.69 -8.44 37.72
N PHE A 652 12.90 -7.26 38.30
CA PHE A 652 11.96 -6.63 39.21
C PHE A 652 11.87 -5.13 38.96
N ASP A 653 10.73 -4.66 38.48
CA ASP A 653 10.55 -3.26 38.09
C ASP A 653 9.26 -2.69 38.67
N GLN A 654 9.20 -2.54 40.01
CA GLN A 654 8.00 -2.01 40.67
C GLN A 654 7.67 -0.63 40.13
N THR A 655 6.66 -0.57 39.28
CA THR A 655 6.19 0.69 38.71
C THR A 655 4.82 1.09 39.24
N GLN A 656 3.88 0.19 39.53
CA GLN A 656 2.63 0.46 40.27
C GLN A 656 2.03 -0.79 40.95
N ASN A 657 1.42 -0.60 42.14
CA ASN A 657 0.65 -1.56 42.97
C ASN A 657 1.42 -2.54 43.88
N SER A 658 1.71 -2.10 45.11
CA SER A 658 2.26 -2.93 46.20
C SER A 658 1.31 -3.05 47.41
N GLU A 659 0.08 -3.52 47.20
CA GLU A 659 -0.81 -3.88 48.33
C GLU A 659 -0.68 -5.36 48.77
N ASN A 660 -0.11 -6.24 47.94
CA ASN A 660 -0.05 -7.68 48.25
C ASN A 660 1.25 -8.11 48.95
N LYS A 661 1.49 -7.59 50.16
CA LYS A 661 2.73 -7.83 50.96
C LYS A 661 3.00 -9.30 51.31
N ASN A 662 1.97 -10.16 51.39
CA ASN A 662 2.11 -11.56 51.78
C ASN A 662 2.71 -12.45 50.68
N PHE A 663 2.49 -12.11 49.40
CA PHE A 663 2.93 -12.94 48.28
C PHE A 663 4.42 -12.75 47.95
N THR A 664 4.93 -11.53 48.11
CA THR A 664 6.35 -11.20 47.96
C THR A 664 7.23 -12.01 48.92
N LEU A 665 6.70 -12.34 50.11
CA LEU A 665 7.42 -13.11 51.13
C LEU A 665 7.64 -14.58 50.71
N GLU A 666 6.65 -15.23 50.10
CA GLU A 666 6.75 -16.65 49.70
C GLU A 666 7.69 -16.86 48.50
N ILE A 667 7.64 -15.96 47.51
CA ILE A 667 8.61 -15.98 46.40
C ILE A 667 10.02 -15.65 46.92
N ALA A 668 10.16 -14.67 47.80
CA ALA A 668 11.45 -14.37 48.42
C ALA A 668 12.03 -15.58 49.17
N LYS A 669 11.21 -16.35 49.90
CA LYS A 669 11.61 -17.60 50.55
C LYS A 669 12.05 -18.67 49.53
N ALA A 670 11.36 -18.79 48.39
CA ALA A 670 11.74 -19.71 47.33
C ALA A 670 13.12 -19.36 46.73
N ILE A 671 13.34 -18.08 46.41
CA ILE A 671 14.61 -17.60 45.85
C ILE A 671 15.75 -17.71 46.87
N GLN A 672 15.48 -17.50 48.16
CA GLN A 672 16.45 -17.72 49.23
C GLN A 672 16.98 -19.17 49.31
N LYS A 673 16.21 -20.18 48.90
CA LYS A 673 16.69 -21.57 48.87
C LYS A 673 17.64 -21.84 47.70
N ILE A 674 17.37 -21.25 46.53
CA ILE A 674 18.22 -21.31 45.32
C ILE A 674 19.60 -20.70 45.59
N LYS A 675 19.63 -19.65 46.42
CA LYS A 675 20.78 -18.84 46.82
C LYS A 675 22.01 -19.64 47.27
N THR A 676 21.84 -20.90 47.66
CA THR A 676 22.91 -21.74 48.23
C THR A 676 23.76 -22.49 47.21
N LYS A 677 23.34 -22.59 45.95
CA LYS A 677 24.01 -23.45 44.94
C LYS A 677 24.25 -22.80 43.58
N ASN A 678 23.42 -21.85 43.17
CA ASN A 678 23.45 -21.26 41.82
C ASN A 678 23.83 -19.78 41.81
N LYS A 679 24.36 -19.31 40.68
CA LYS A 679 24.60 -17.87 40.47
C LYS A 679 23.28 -17.16 40.17
N THR A 680 22.95 -16.15 40.98
CA THR A 680 21.71 -15.38 40.87
C THR A 680 22.00 -13.91 40.59
N ILE A 681 21.36 -13.35 39.57
CA ILE A 681 21.44 -11.93 39.19
C ILE A 681 20.04 -11.34 39.30
N ILE A 682 19.88 -10.27 40.06
CA ILE A 682 18.60 -9.56 40.22
C ILE A 682 18.75 -8.19 39.58
N ILE A 683 17.99 -7.90 38.53
CA ILE A 683 18.01 -6.63 37.82
C ILE A 683 16.79 -5.82 38.27
N THR A 684 17.03 -4.63 38.80
CA THR A 684 16.00 -3.86 39.49
C THR A 684 16.16 -2.35 39.32
N ASN A 685 15.08 -1.59 39.57
CA ASN A 685 15.15 -0.15 39.77
C ASN A 685 15.61 0.22 41.19
N GLU A 686 16.08 1.45 41.37
CA GLU A 686 16.64 1.96 42.63
C GLU A 686 15.61 1.94 43.78
N VAL A 687 14.34 2.25 43.48
CA VAL A 687 13.24 2.29 44.46
C VAL A 687 12.99 0.92 45.09
N SER A 688 13.25 -0.15 44.34
CA SER A 688 12.96 -1.53 44.75
C SER A 688 14.09 -2.16 45.58
N VAL A 689 15.24 -1.49 45.71
CA VAL A 689 16.45 -2.02 46.36
C VAL A 689 16.23 -2.29 47.84
N GLU A 690 15.51 -1.41 48.56
CA GLU A 690 15.24 -1.60 49.99
C GLU A 690 14.43 -2.88 50.25
N ILE A 691 13.43 -3.13 49.40
CA ILE A 691 12.59 -4.33 49.46
C ILE A 691 13.44 -5.56 49.20
N LEU A 692 14.29 -5.51 48.16
CA LEU A 692 15.17 -6.63 47.81
C LEU A 692 16.23 -6.88 48.89
N ASN A 693 16.81 -5.84 49.49
CA ASN A 693 17.80 -5.99 50.57
C ASN A 693 17.21 -6.71 51.80
N LYS A 694 15.93 -6.52 52.11
CA LYS A 694 15.24 -7.28 53.16
C LYS A 694 15.27 -8.79 52.91
N TYR A 695 15.16 -9.20 51.64
CA TYR A 695 15.10 -10.60 51.24
C TYR A 695 16.46 -11.16 50.79
N PHE A 696 17.39 -10.29 50.40
CA PHE A 696 18.71 -10.60 49.88
C PHE A 696 19.85 -9.86 50.62
N PRO A 697 19.94 -9.92 51.96
CA PRO A 697 20.84 -9.08 52.76
C PRO A 697 22.35 -9.35 52.60
N LYS A 698 22.73 -10.32 51.75
CA LYS A 698 24.12 -10.74 51.48
C LYS A 698 24.43 -10.73 49.98
N ALA A 699 23.61 -10.05 49.18
CA ALA A 699 23.88 -9.90 47.76
C ALA A 699 24.78 -8.68 47.56
N ASP A 700 25.74 -8.80 46.65
CA ASP A 700 26.54 -7.66 46.23
C ASP A 700 25.66 -6.72 45.39
N ILE A 701 25.91 -5.42 45.45
CA ILE A 701 25.11 -4.40 44.76
C ILE A 701 25.99 -3.66 43.77
N THR A 702 25.49 -3.53 42.54
CA THR A 702 26.14 -2.80 41.45
C THR A 702 25.18 -1.85 40.76
N TYR A 703 25.70 -0.83 40.10
CA TYR A 703 24.92 0.13 39.32
C TYR A 703 25.26 -0.01 37.83
N ASP A 704 24.23 -0.14 37.00
CA ASP A 704 24.37 -0.15 35.55
C ASP A 704 24.29 1.27 34.99
N GLU A 705 25.43 1.97 34.99
CA GLU A 705 25.52 3.36 34.55
C GLU A 705 25.78 3.50 33.03
N LYS A 706 26.28 2.45 32.37
CA LYS A 706 26.63 2.44 30.94
C LYS A 706 25.53 1.83 30.08
N VAL A 707 24.42 2.56 29.98
CA VAL A 707 23.21 2.18 29.19
C VAL A 707 22.72 3.37 28.34
N THR A 708 23.63 4.06 27.67
CA THR A 708 23.31 5.14 26.72
C THR A 708 23.50 4.70 25.27
N LEU A 709 23.11 5.52 24.30
CA LEU A 709 23.30 5.18 22.88
C LEU A 709 24.79 5.00 22.53
N ILE A 710 25.69 5.80 23.12
CA ILE A 710 27.14 5.68 22.85
C ILE A 710 27.74 4.38 23.42
N ASP A 711 27.11 3.81 24.47
CA ASP A 711 27.53 2.54 25.07
C ASP A 711 27.15 1.32 24.21
N MET A 712 26.29 1.51 23.20
CA MET A 712 25.89 0.44 22.29
C MET A 712 27.00 0.06 21.30
N SER A 713 26.89 -1.10 20.65
CA SER A 713 27.81 -1.47 19.57
C SER A 713 27.64 -0.54 18.37
N GLN A 714 28.71 -0.33 17.58
CA GLN A 714 28.67 0.54 16.39
C GLN A 714 27.57 0.13 15.40
N GLU A 715 27.33 -1.18 15.25
CA GLU A 715 26.25 -1.72 14.41
C GLU A 715 24.87 -1.32 14.94
N SER A 716 24.66 -1.44 16.26
CA SER A 716 23.41 -1.05 16.91
C SER A 716 23.16 0.44 16.83
N GLN A 717 24.18 1.26 17.10
CA GLN A 717 24.13 2.73 16.96
C GLN A 717 23.70 3.13 15.55
N LYS A 718 24.36 2.58 14.53
CA LYS A 718 24.04 2.83 13.13
C LYS A 718 22.61 2.41 12.78
N SER A 719 22.19 1.23 13.26
CA SER A 719 20.84 0.72 13.05
C SER A 719 19.79 1.66 13.65
N ILE A 720 19.96 2.09 14.90
CA ILE A 720 19.04 2.99 15.60
C ILE A 720 18.98 4.36 14.91
N LEU A 721 20.13 4.98 14.64
CA LEU A 721 20.19 6.30 14.00
C LEU A 721 19.52 6.31 12.61
N GLN A 722 19.62 5.22 11.87
CA GLN A 722 19.03 5.09 10.53
C GLN A 722 17.53 4.77 10.54
N SER A 723 17.08 3.94 11.48
CA SER A 723 15.70 3.45 11.53
C SER A 723 14.76 4.38 12.30
N ALA A 724 15.24 4.96 13.40
CA ALA A 724 14.43 5.78 14.29
C ALA A 724 13.99 7.09 13.64
N LYS A 725 12.72 7.44 13.86
CA LYS A 725 12.12 8.71 13.46
C LYS A 725 11.65 9.48 14.68
N VAL A 726 11.88 10.78 14.67
CA VAL A 726 11.51 11.69 15.77
C VAL A 726 10.74 12.87 15.24
N MET A 727 9.86 13.42 16.07
CA MET A 727 9.11 14.64 15.76
C MET A 727 9.97 15.85 16.16
N PHE A 728 10.76 16.36 15.24
CA PHE A 728 11.62 17.49 15.46
C PHE A 728 10.92 18.80 15.06
N GLN A 729 10.57 19.60 16.07
CA GLN A 729 9.80 20.86 15.94
C GLN A 729 8.56 20.75 15.04
N GLY A 730 7.83 19.64 15.15
CA GLY A 730 6.60 19.37 14.39
C GLY A 730 6.78 18.68 13.03
N LYS A 731 8.01 18.31 12.65
CA LYS A 731 8.28 17.52 11.45
C LYS A 731 8.91 16.18 11.80
N VAL A 732 8.48 15.12 11.13
CA VAL A 732 9.06 13.78 11.32
C VAL A 732 10.38 13.71 10.55
N VAL A 733 11.48 13.48 11.26
CA VAL A 733 12.84 13.36 10.68
C VAL A 733 13.54 12.10 11.16
N PRO A 734 14.44 11.50 10.36
CA PRO A 734 15.36 10.47 10.84
C PRO A 734 16.26 10.99 11.97
N LEU A 735 16.47 10.19 13.00
CA LEU A 735 17.26 10.56 14.18
C LEU A 735 18.70 10.96 13.81
N LYS A 736 19.32 10.25 12.85
CA LYS A 736 20.67 10.56 12.32
C LYS A 736 20.88 12.00 11.83
N LEU A 737 19.81 12.73 11.50
CA LEU A 737 19.94 14.09 11.00
C LEU A 737 20.11 15.13 12.11
N ILE A 738 19.78 14.77 13.36
CA ILE A 738 19.76 15.71 14.48
C ILE A 738 20.65 15.27 15.65
N VAL A 739 21.30 14.11 15.55
CA VAL A 739 22.19 13.56 16.57
C VAL A 739 23.59 13.44 15.98
N ASN A 740 24.57 14.03 16.66
CA ASN A 740 26.00 13.84 16.42
C ASN A 740 26.61 12.95 17.51
N ASP A 741 27.91 12.66 17.42
CA ASP A 741 28.61 11.76 18.35
C ASP A 741 28.52 12.22 19.81
N GLU A 742 28.65 13.52 20.07
CA GLU A 742 28.52 14.10 21.41
C GLU A 742 27.08 13.96 21.95
N SER A 743 26.08 14.12 21.09
CA SER A 743 24.67 13.99 21.48
C SER A 743 24.26 12.56 21.77
N MET A 744 24.99 11.56 21.28
CA MET A 744 24.70 10.15 21.58
C MET A 744 24.84 9.84 23.07
N ALA A 745 25.77 10.49 23.77
CA ALA A 745 25.94 10.33 25.22
C ALA A 745 24.75 10.88 26.04
N ILE A 746 23.97 11.81 25.46
CA ILE A 746 22.81 12.43 26.12
C ILE A 746 21.55 11.55 25.98
N ILE A 747 21.55 10.62 25.03
CA ILE A 747 20.45 9.67 24.83
C ILE A 747 20.57 8.58 25.89
N THR A 748 19.99 8.85 27.05
CA THR A 748 19.96 7.95 28.21
C THR A 748 19.08 6.73 27.95
N ASP A 749 19.19 5.74 28.82
CA ASP A 749 18.47 4.47 28.84
C ASP A 749 16.94 4.63 28.66
N VAL A 750 16.31 5.60 29.34
CA VAL A 750 14.86 5.84 29.24
C VAL A 750 14.46 6.32 27.84
N ILE A 751 15.24 7.26 27.28
CA ILE A 751 15.00 7.79 25.93
C ILE A 751 15.32 6.72 24.90
N LEU A 752 16.42 6.00 25.09
CA LEU A 752 16.89 4.92 24.22
C LEU A 752 15.85 3.80 24.12
N HIS A 753 15.33 3.33 25.25
CA HIS A 753 14.26 2.33 25.26
C HIS A 753 13.00 2.83 24.55
N LYS A 754 12.67 4.12 24.69
CA LYS A 754 11.55 4.72 23.96
C LYS A 754 11.81 4.77 22.46
N ILE A 755 13.03 5.12 22.02
CA ILE A 755 13.43 5.12 20.60
C ILE A 755 13.31 3.71 20.03
N ILE A 756 13.86 2.73 20.73
CA ILE A 756 13.94 1.33 20.33
C ILE A 756 12.55 0.71 20.15
N ASN A 757 11.58 1.12 20.96
CA ASN A 757 10.19 0.67 20.86
C ASN A 757 9.31 1.56 19.95
N ASP A 758 9.91 2.28 18.98
CA ASP A 758 9.19 3.18 18.06
C ASP A 758 8.34 4.27 18.75
N GLY A 759 8.65 4.59 20.01
CA GLY A 759 7.95 5.60 20.78
C GLY A 759 8.12 6.99 20.17
N THR A 760 7.02 7.75 20.09
CA THR A 760 7.10 9.12 19.56
C THR A 760 7.88 10.02 20.52
N ILE A 761 9.01 10.53 20.04
CA ILE A 761 9.83 11.52 20.75
C ILE A 761 9.70 12.85 20.04
N ALA A 762 9.20 13.84 20.77
CA ALA A 762 9.13 15.21 20.30
C ALA A 762 10.36 15.98 20.81
N VAL A 763 11.12 16.56 19.88
CA VAL A 763 12.29 17.37 20.19
C VAL A 763 12.02 18.81 19.74
N GLY A 764 12.04 19.72 20.71
CA GLY A 764 11.73 21.14 20.49
C GLY A 764 10.24 21.44 20.32
N LYS A 765 9.89 22.73 20.44
CA LYS A 765 8.51 23.22 20.23
C LYS A 765 8.24 23.47 18.75
N LEU A 766 6.96 23.45 18.38
CA LEU A 766 6.50 23.86 17.05
C LEU A 766 7.01 25.27 16.73
N THR A 767 7.53 25.48 15.53
CA THR A 767 8.07 26.79 15.09
C THR A 767 6.98 27.84 14.82
N VAL A 768 5.70 27.50 14.99
CA VAL A 768 4.56 28.26 14.46
C VAL A 768 3.51 28.50 15.55
N ASN A 769 2.95 29.72 15.57
CA ASN A 769 1.74 30.03 16.35
C ASN A 769 0.49 29.57 15.57
N ARG A 770 -0.56 29.07 16.24
CA ARG A 770 -1.79 28.56 15.60
C ARG A 770 -2.37 29.54 14.57
N ASN A 771 -2.31 30.85 14.84
CA ASN A 771 -2.80 31.92 13.97
C ASN A 771 -2.12 31.99 12.59
N TYR A 772 -0.87 31.54 12.45
CA TYR A 772 -0.18 31.56 11.16
C TYR A 772 -0.73 30.50 10.20
N ASN A 773 -1.13 29.33 10.69
CA ASN A 773 -1.71 28.29 9.83
C ASN A 773 -3.03 28.75 9.21
N GLU A 774 -3.81 29.52 9.97
CA GLU A 774 -5.04 30.16 9.49
C GLU A 774 -4.74 31.22 8.43
N MET A 775 -3.65 31.98 8.57
CA MET A 775 -3.31 33.07 7.64
C MET A 775 -2.34 32.69 6.51
N LYS A 776 -1.81 31.45 6.47
CA LYS A 776 -0.78 31.02 5.50
C LYS A 776 -1.23 31.22 4.05
N HIS A 777 -2.51 31.02 3.77
CA HIS A 777 -3.09 31.18 2.43
C HIS A 777 -3.21 32.66 1.99
N LEU A 778 -3.12 33.60 2.94
CA LEU A 778 -3.14 35.05 2.71
C LEU A 778 -1.74 35.66 2.65
N TYR A 779 -0.69 34.86 2.89
CA TYR A 779 0.68 35.36 2.89
C TYR A 779 1.14 35.72 1.47
N VAL A 780 1.61 36.95 1.30
CA VAL A 780 2.21 37.44 0.06
C VAL A 780 3.73 37.34 0.14
N ASP A 781 4.35 36.70 -0.85
CA ASP A 781 5.80 36.56 -0.94
C ASP A 781 6.49 37.94 -0.97
N ARG A 782 7.50 38.09 -0.10
CA ARG A 782 8.18 39.37 0.11
C ARG A 782 9.57 39.34 -0.50
N ARG A 783 10.02 40.52 -0.95
CA ARG A 783 11.40 40.74 -1.36
C ARG A 783 12.15 41.45 -0.25
N VAL A 784 13.39 41.05 -0.02
CA VAL A 784 14.31 41.73 0.90
C VAL A 784 15.37 42.45 0.07
N ILE A 785 15.75 43.66 0.49
CA ILE A 785 16.80 44.45 -0.15
C ILE A 785 18.03 44.34 0.74
N PHE A 786 19.12 43.81 0.18
CA PHE A 786 20.42 43.79 0.86
C PHE A 786 21.10 45.15 0.65
N THR A 787 21.38 45.86 1.74
CA THR A 787 21.96 47.22 1.72
C THR A 787 23.36 47.24 1.11
N GLU A 788 24.18 46.20 1.34
CA GLU A 788 25.56 46.10 0.85
C GLU A 788 25.67 46.10 -0.68
N TYR A 789 24.68 45.53 -1.38
CA TYR A 789 24.72 45.36 -2.84
C TYR A 789 23.51 45.96 -3.56
N ASN A 790 22.67 46.69 -2.83
CA ASN A 790 21.40 47.27 -3.28
C ASN A 790 20.57 46.33 -4.19
N ARG A 791 20.51 45.05 -3.81
CA ARG A 791 19.89 43.99 -4.63
C ARG A 791 18.64 43.46 -3.94
N SER A 792 17.54 43.48 -4.67
CA SER A 792 16.27 42.88 -4.25
C SER A 792 16.27 41.38 -4.55
N VAL A 793 16.02 40.56 -3.54
CA VAL A 793 16.01 39.09 -3.66
C VAL A 793 14.74 38.53 -3.02
N PHE A 794 14.17 37.51 -3.64
CA PHE A 794 13.12 36.69 -3.03
C PHE A 794 13.75 35.72 -2.04
N VAL A 795 13.31 35.82 -0.79
CA VAL A 795 13.77 34.94 0.29
C VAL A 795 12.65 33.95 0.56
N LYS A 796 12.93 32.66 0.34
CA LYS A 796 11.98 31.56 0.60
C LYS A 796 12.29 30.86 1.92
N THR A 797 13.55 30.83 2.32
CA THR A 797 14.04 30.22 3.56
C THR A 797 15.03 31.13 4.26
N LEU A 798 15.29 30.86 5.54
CA LEU A 798 16.35 31.54 6.29
C LEU A 798 17.73 31.31 5.67
N ASN A 799 17.96 30.15 5.04
CA ASN A 799 19.22 29.83 4.36
C ASN A 799 19.48 30.65 3.09
N ASP A 800 18.45 31.30 2.53
CA ASP A 800 18.64 32.21 1.39
C ASP A 800 19.35 33.50 1.83
N ILE A 801 19.42 33.77 3.14
CA ILE A 801 20.12 34.91 3.73
C ILE A 801 21.50 34.42 4.20
N ARG A 802 22.53 34.64 3.39
CA ARG A 802 23.90 34.20 3.65
C ARG A 802 24.67 35.19 4.54
N ALA A 803 24.29 35.30 5.80
CA ALA A 803 25.04 36.07 6.80
C ALA A 803 24.82 35.48 8.19
N ASP A 804 25.84 35.55 9.04
CA ASP A 804 25.78 35.06 10.43
C ASP A 804 24.86 35.92 11.29
N PHE A 805 24.80 37.23 11.00
CA PHE A 805 23.94 38.20 11.67
C PHE A 805 23.18 39.03 10.65
N VAL A 806 21.86 39.11 10.81
CA VAL A 806 20.97 39.84 9.89
C VAL A 806 20.05 40.74 10.69
N LEU A 807 20.14 42.04 10.45
CA LEU A 807 19.19 43.01 10.99
C LEU A 807 18.10 43.30 9.95
N LEU A 808 16.88 42.85 10.22
CA LEU A 808 15.72 43.15 9.38
C LEU A 808 15.10 44.50 9.79
N THR A 809 15.33 45.54 9.00
CA THR A 809 14.74 46.87 9.21
C THR A 809 13.55 47.11 8.27
N ALA A 810 12.47 47.68 8.81
CA ALA A 810 11.30 48.15 8.05
C ALA A 810 10.42 49.01 8.96
N GLU A 811 9.52 49.80 8.38
CA GLU A 811 8.53 50.59 9.12
C GLU A 811 7.63 49.69 10.03
N PRO A 812 7.01 50.27 11.08
CA PRO A 812 5.98 49.59 11.86
C PRO A 812 4.86 49.05 10.96
N GLY A 813 4.27 47.91 11.32
CA GLY A 813 3.18 47.31 10.53
C GLY A 813 3.60 46.62 9.22
N MET A 814 4.83 46.78 8.75
CA MET A 814 5.35 46.14 7.53
C MET A 814 5.54 44.61 7.67
N GLY A 815 4.94 43.92 8.63
CA GLY A 815 4.88 42.45 8.67
C GLY A 815 6.22 41.72 8.89
N LYS A 816 7.21 42.35 9.55
CA LYS A 816 8.50 41.73 9.90
C LYS A 816 8.35 40.37 10.60
N SER A 817 7.52 40.32 11.63
CA SER A 817 7.24 39.09 12.39
C SER A 817 6.56 38.01 11.54
N THR A 818 5.71 38.42 10.60
CA THR A 818 5.03 37.51 9.65
C THR A 818 6.03 36.92 8.65
N LEU A 819 6.94 37.74 8.11
CA LEU A 819 8.03 37.28 7.25
C LEU A 819 8.90 36.26 7.98
N LEU A 820 9.38 36.57 9.19
CA LEU A 820 10.19 35.64 9.98
C LEU A 820 9.44 34.33 10.25
N SER A 821 8.16 34.40 10.60
CA SER A 821 7.33 33.20 10.82
C SER A 821 7.20 32.35 9.54
N HIS A 822 6.97 32.98 8.39
CA HIS A 822 6.89 32.29 7.09
C HIS A 822 8.23 31.64 6.73
N LEU A 823 9.34 32.36 6.85
CA LEU A 823 10.68 31.84 6.57
C LEU A 823 11.02 30.67 7.49
N SER A 824 10.67 30.73 8.78
CA SER A 824 10.86 29.60 9.70
C SER A 824 10.08 28.36 9.26
N VAL A 825 8.81 28.52 8.87
CA VAL A 825 7.96 27.41 8.38
C VAL A 825 8.56 26.79 7.12
N LYS A 826 8.91 27.63 6.14
CA LYS A 826 9.46 27.18 4.86
C LYS A 826 10.82 26.54 5.01
N THR A 827 11.69 27.10 5.86
CA THR A 827 12.98 26.48 6.19
C THR A 827 12.77 25.10 6.78
N LYS A 828 11.80 24.92 7.69
CA LYS A 828 11.50 23.60 8.25
C LYS A 828 10.84 22.63 7.26
N GLU A 829 10.10 23.14 6.27
CA GLU A 829 9.54 22.33 5.17
C GLU A 829 10.63 21.79 4.24
N ILE A 830 11.68 22.57 3.97
CA ILE A 830 12.74 22.23 3.02
C ILE A 830 13.94 21.55 3.71
N HIS A 831 14.31 22.03 4.89
CA HIS A 831 15.43 21.60 5.71
C HIS A 831 14.94 21.23 7.13
N PRO A 832 14.21 20.12 7.28
CA PRO A 832 13.58 19.77 8.53
C PRO A 832 14.59 19.46 9.66
N GLU A 833 15.85 19.21 9.35
CA GLU A 833 16.96 18.99 10.29
C GLU A 833 17.48 20.24 10.99
N ILE A 834 17.14 21.44 10.52
CA ILE A 834 17.66 22.70 11.09
C ILE A 834 16.91 23.07 12.37
N TRP A 835 17.66 23.43 13.41
CA TRP A 835 17.12 24.04 14.63
C TRP A 835 16.68 25.47 14.34
N ILE A 836 15.44 25.79 14.67
CA ILE A 836 14.93 27.16 14.60
C ILE A 836 14.56 27.60 16.00
N VAL A 837 15.30 28.57 16.53
CA VAL A 837 15.02 29.19 17.82
C VAL A 837 14.43 30.57 17.55
N ARG A 838 13.23 30.80 18.07
CA ARG A 838 12.57 32.11 18.02
C ARG A 838 12.56 32.70 19.42
N ILE A 839 13.29 33.80 19.58
CA ILE A 839 13.27 34.60 20.79
C ILE A 839 12.41 35.83 20.47
N ASN A 840 11.27 35.94 21.14
CA ASN A 840 10.51 37.19 21.13
C ASN A 840 11.12 38.03 22.25
N LEU A 841 11.90 39.04 21.87
CA LEU A 841 12.49 40.00 22.79
C LEU A 841 11.44 40.98 23.33
#